data_AF-A0A1F3TRY0-F1
#
_entry.id   AF-A0A1F3TRY0-F1
#
_cell.length_a   1.000
_cell.length_b   1.000
_cell.length_c   1.000
_cell.angle_alpha   90.00
_cell.angle_beta   90.00
_cell.angle_gamma   90.00
#
_symmetry.space_group_name_H-M   'P 1'
#
loop_
_entity.id
_entity.type
_entity.pdbx_description
1 polymer ?
#
loop_
_entity_poly.entity_id
_entity_poly.type
_entity_poly.pdbx_seq_one_letter_code
_entity_poly.pdbx_strand_id
1 'polypeptide(L)'
;MKIIFIVALLALIQSCGTKVSEAPATPGTSETPEISDCLTSVSYASPVSVTGTATFYKRNLEVTTVGPNVTKLNLSNPIASALPIRYAEVRVVDANGTLVQCGKTNSVGAIKALDGTSTLTISNSAGNYTVQVLSRSNHAVSVPGGKPALQLYTSVKSDVITNSVYTLSQTIASSGSGSVNVSLIAYARESESAAVNGGAFNIYNDLVSTYDYLAQNTGTSDLSCLSSKLDVFWKIGFNPSQYIYPQADPSTLGTLSFYDRSGNDLYINGGKLDNIVSEDTDHFDDAVIIHELGHHIENVCGTMESPGGIHYGLYRTDARLAWSEGWGNFFGAHVIKNNLLSINPELVTPLSATGDWLYYLDTFGYSDSVTGETDGEEYIRLNLSKAGNNPESAGSGRYYDKVDAVTHPGEGHFRETSIARSLFKTTNSCASGCTNNTAYFASMWSAFENDTTTGMGNVIYPFRSSARFYNRLNQVFGAMPGDIDSILNTDEAQQRETNAAFTVSGSRVHVPYGIKLVTGSSCTLKIQPRQNSIVNSNLLSDQRYSNHFYYVDLASMPSVTEIRLTPTYVAGTNGVDIDAILYIQDYDFDEDCATYNTSGVCTSPQKTISSSMVRADRSTGNGVKLLQNLNGLDNSNKYLLNVRAYTTNQTILDTTEYSYTLTDQSGGIFLCPAPTF
;
A
#
# COMPACT_ATOMS: atom_id res chain seq x y z
N MET A 1 41.81 -10.74 14.98
CA MET A 1 41.16 -11.66 14.03
C MET A 1 39.68 -11.67 14.41
N LYS A 2 38.91 -10.72 13.86
CA LYS A 2 37.50 -10.50 14.22
C LYS A 2 36.65 -11.43 13.34
N ILE A 3 35.87 -12.30 13.97
CA ILE A 3 34.92 -13.18 13.30
C ILE A 3 33.73 -12.31 12.90
N ILE A 4 33.57 -12.11 11.59
CA ILE A 4 32.44 -11.44 10.96
C ILE A 4 31.26 -12.42 11.04
N PHE A 5 30.28 -12.13 11.87
CA PHE A 5 28.98 -12.79 11.81
C PHE A 5 28.23 -12.20 10.61
N ILE A 6 28.18 -12.96 9.51
CA ILE A 6 27.27 -12.71 8.40
C ILE A 6 25.87 -13.07 8.91
N VAL A 7 25.13 -12.06 9.36
CA VAL A 7 23.68 -12.20 9.57
C VAL A 7 23.06 -12.26 8.18
N ALA A 8 22.42 -13.37 7.86
CA ALA A 8 21.61 -13.49 6.67
C ALA A 8 20.37 -12.59 6.84
N LEU A 9 20.43 -11.35 6.36
CA LEU A 9 19.26 -10.49 6.23
C LEU A 9 18.29 -11.17 5.23
N LEU A 10 17.23 -11.77 5.78
CA LEU A 10 16.03 -12.10 5.02
C LEU A 10 15.16 -10.84 5.02
N ALA A 11 14.89 -10.27 3.83
CA ALA A 11 13.93 -9.20 3.64
C ALA A 11 12.55 -9.66 4.15
N LEU A 12 12.23 -9.26 5.38
CA LEU A 12 10.88 -9.22 5.92
C LEU A 12 10.31 -7.89 5.45
N ILE A 13 9.19 -7.91 4.73
CA ILE A 13 8.30 -6.77 4.76
C ILE A 13 7.52 -6.98 6.05
N GLN A 14 7.87 -6.25 7.12
CA GLN A 14 7.08 -6.34 8.34
C GLN A 14 5.73 -5.69 8.09
N SER A 15 4.69 -6.38 8.56
CA SER A 15 3.31 -6.34 8.10
C SER A 15 2.64 -4.96 8.07
N CYS A 16 2.03 -4.62 6.93
CA CYS A 16 0.80 -3.82 6.91
C CYS A 16 -0.20 -4.43 7.90
N GLY A 17 -0.63 -3.63 8.88
CA GLY A 17 -1.39 -4.12 10.03
C GLY A 17 -2.56 -5.02 9.63
N THR A 18 -2.77 -6.14 10.34
CA THR A 18 -4.09 -6.79 10.38
C THR A 18 -5.15 -5.74 10.71
N LYS A 19 -6.44 -5.99 10.47
CA LYS A 19 -7.51 -5.22 11.14
C LYS A 19 -7.19 -5.06 12.63
N VAL A 20 -6.58 -3.94 13.01
CA VAL A 20 -6.34 -3.64 14.42
C VAL A 20 -7.70 -3.19 14.88
N SER A 21 -8.38 -4.08 15.59
CA SER A 21 -9.59 -3.76 16.33
C SER A 21 -9.23 -2.71 17.38
N GLU A 22 -9.22 -1.42 17.00
CA GLU A 22 -8.68 -0.30 17.77
C GLU A 22 -7.22 -0.58 18.21
N ALA A 23 -6.24 0.23 17.78
CA ALA A 23 -4.99 0.28 18.55
C ALA A 23 -5.43 0.47 20.01
N PRO A 24 -5.13 -0.47 20.93
CA PRO A 24 -5.74 -0.42 22.25
C PRO A 24 -5.35 0.92 22.84
N ALA A 25 -6.34 1.81 22.98
CA ALA A 25 -6.13 3.10 23.59
C ALA A 25 -5.36 2.83 24.86
N THR A 26 -4.12 3.33 24.92
CA THR A 26 -3.25 3.10 26.08
C THR A 26 -4.10 3.44 27.30
N PRO A 27 -4.44 2.48 28.19
CA PRO A 27 -5.50 2.72 29.16
C PRO A 27 -5.10 3.88 30.08
N GLY A 28 -5.75 5.04 29.90
CA GLY A 28 -5.68 6.17 30.84
C GLY A 28 -4.96 7.44 30.40
N THR A 29 -4.45 7.57 29.17
CA THR A 29 -3.92 8.87 28.69
C THR A 29 -4.95 9.59 27.82
N SER A 30 -5.51 10.69 28.32
CA SER A 30 -6.35 11.58 27.50
C SER A 30 -5.50 12.14 26.37
N GLU A 31 -5.86 11.82 25.12
CA GLU A 31 -5.29 12.49 23.96
C GLU A 31 -5.54 13.99 24.08
N THR A 32 -4.50 14.79 23.89
CA THR A 32 -4.68 16.23 23.78
C THR A 32 -5.25 16.54 22.40
N PRO A 33 -6.30 17.38 22.28
CA PRO A 33 -6.76 17.81 20.96
C PRO A 33 -5.64 18.53 20.22
N GLU A 34 -5.50 18.24 18.93
CA GLU A 34 -4.65 19.05 18.07
C GLU A 34 -5.08 20.52 18.13
N ILE A 35 -4.11 21.43 18.11
CA ILE A 35 -4.37 22.86 17.99
C ILE A 35 -5.28 23.14 16.79
N SER A 36 -6.23 24.06 16.91
CA SER A 36 -7.14 24.39 15.79
C SER A 36 -6.40 24.98 14.58
N ASP A 37 -6.95 24.81 13.38
CA ASP A 37 -6.49 25.47 12.16
C ASP A 37 -6.37 26.99 12.36
N CYS A 38 -5.32 27.58 11.81
CA CYS A 38 -5.11 29.02 11.86
C CYS A 38 -5.85 29.73 10.72
N LEU A 39 -7.03 30.29 11.03
CA LEU A 39 -7.90 30.96 10.05
C LEU A 39 -8.02 32.48 10.26
N THR A 40 -7.34 33.03 11.27
CA THR A 40 -7.38 34.46 11.61
C THR A 40 -6.74 35.32 10.53
N SER A 41 -7.53 36.26 9.97
CA SER A 41 -7.05 37.32 9.08
C SER A 41 -7.40 38.69 9.64
N VAL A 42 -6.39 39.44 10.04
CA VAL A 42 -6.53 40.82 10.54
C VAL A 42 -5.95 41.79 9.51
N SER A 43 -6.72 42.81 9.17
CA SER A 43 -6.25 43.94 8.37
C SER A 43 -5.73 45.05 9.28
N TYR A 44 -4.53 45.56 8.97
CA TYR A 44 -3.90 46.65 9.73
C TYR A 44 -3.83 47.91 8.89
N ALA A 45 -4.12 49.07 9.49
CA ALA A 45 -4.09 50.36 8.78
C ALA A 45 -2.67 50.78 8.36
N SER A 46 -1.66 50.43 9.17
CA SER A 46 -0.24 50.65 8.90
C SER A 46 0.52 49.35 9.15
N PRO A 47 0.46 48.35 8.25
CA PRO A 47 1.02 47.04 8.52
C PRO A 47 2.55 47.02 8.48
N VAL A 48 3.14 46.08 9.23
CA VAL A 48 4.50 45.60 9.00
C VAL A 48 4.44 44.35 8.13
N SER A 49 5.21 44.32 7.04
CA SER A 49 5.26 43.16 6.14
C SER A 49 6.14 42.05 6.74
N VAL A 50 5.63 40.83 6.81
CA VAL A 50 6.42 39.63 7.12
C VAL A 50 6.75 38.94 5.81
N THR A 51 8.04 38.83 5.52
CA THR A 51 8.58 38.18 4.32
C THR A 51 9.51 37.05 4.73
N GLY A 52 9.85 36.15 3.81
CA GLY A 52 10.74 35.03 4.12
C GLY A 52 10.33 33.74 3.46
N THR A 53 11.06 32.69 3.80
CA THR A 53 10.85 31.34 3.27
C THR A 53 10.89 30.29 4.39
N ALA A 54 10.21 29.19 4.13
CA ALA A 54 10.29 27.96 4.90
C ALA A 54 10.78 26.84 3.98
N THR A 55 11.86 26.16 4.37
CA THR A 55 12.51 25.11 3.58
C THR A 55 12.92 23.93 4.47
N PHE A 56 13.16 22.76 3.88
CA PHE A 56 13.63 21.59 4.59
C PHE A 56 14.74 20.87 3.83
N TYR A 57 15.67 20.30 4.58
CA TYR A 57 16.60 19.29 4.09
C TYR A 57 16.01 17.90 4.36
N LYS A 58 16.31 16.96 3.47
CA LYS A 58 16.12 15.50 3.64
C LYS A 58 17.43 14.79 3.34
N ARG A 59 17.59 13.55 3.80
CA ARG A 59 18.68 12.67 3.35
C ARG A 59 18.52 12.37 1.85
N ASN A 60 19.63 12.33 1.12
CA ASN A 60 19.66 11.96 -0.30
C ASN A 60 20.02 10.48 -0.46
N LEU A 61 19.84 9.92 -1.65
CA LEU A 61 20.34 8.58 -1.99
C LEU A 61 21.67 8.67 -2.75
N GLU A 62 22.66 7.90 -2.31
CA GLU A 62 23.84 7.59 -3.09
C GLU A 62 23.51 6.50 -4.12
N VAL A 63 23.64 6.85 -5.40
CA VAL A 63 23.34 5.95 -6.53
C VAL A 63 24.63 5.30 -7.03
N THR A 64 24.73 3.97 -6.92
CA THR A 64 25.82 3.20 -7.51
C THR A 64 25.34 2.52 -8.80
N THR A 65 26.11 2.67 -9.88
CA THR A 65 25.77 2.09 -11.19
C THR A 65 26.89 1.22 -11.78
N VAL A 66 26.52 0.15 -12.50
CA VAL A 66 27.41 -0.61 -13.38
C VAL A 66 26.85 -0.58 -14.80
N GLY A 67 27.46 0.24 -15.66
CA GLY A 67 26.90 0.55 -16.98
C GLY A 67 25.54 1.29 -16.83
N PRO A 68 24.49 0.91 -17.57
CA PRO A 68 23.17 1.54 -17.48
C PRO A 68 22.32 1.03 -16.30
N ASN A 69 22.88 0.17 -15.44
CA ASN A 69 22.12 -0.46 -14.36
C ASN A 69 22.47 0.16 -13.01
N VAL A 70 21.47 0.60 -12.26
CA VAL A 70 21.62 0.86 -10.82
C VAL A 70 21.83 -0.48 -10.11
N THR A 71 22.90 -0.55 -9.33
CA THR A 71 23.24 -1.74 -8.54
C THR A 71 23.08 -1.53 -7.04
N LYS A 72 23.03 -0.27 -6.58
CA LYS A 72 22.81 0.08 -5.18
C LYS A 72 22.20 1.47 -5.04
N LEU A 73 21.27 1.65 -4.10
CA LEU A 73 20.71 2.92 -3.63
C LEU A 73 20.81 2.96 -2.10
N ASN A 74 21.62 3.88 -1.57
CA ASN A 74 21.84 3.98 -0.12
C ASN A 74 21.38 5.33 0.41
N LEU A 75 20.68 5.35 1.54
CA LEU A 75 20.46 6.60 2.26
C LEU A 75 21.80 7.20 2.70
N SER A 76 22.00 8.47 2.36
CA SER A 76 23.29 9.14 2.40
C SER A 76 23.20 10.55 2.99
N ASN A 77 24.20 11.40 2.74
CA ASN A 77 24.22 12.80 3.14
C ASN A 77 22.90 13.53 2.77
N PRO A 78 22.48 14.55 3.53
CA PRO A 78 21.41 15.45 3.11
C PRO A 78 21.66 16.05 1.73
N ILE A 79 20.57 16.31 1.00
CA ILE A 79 20.61 17.07 -0.26
C ILE A 79 21.34 18.41 -0.05
N ALA A 80 22.05 18.88 -1.08
CA ALA A 80 22.84 20.10 -1.04
C ALA A 80 21.96 21.37 -0.96
N SER A 81 20.75 21.34 -1.54
CA SER A 81 19.82 22.46 -1.54
C SER A 81 18.51 22.10 -0.88
N ALA A 82 18.08 22.89 0.12
CA ALA A 82 16.81 22.67 0.81
C ALA A 82 15.61 22.79 -0.15
N LEU A 83 14.62 21.92 0.03
CA LEU A 83 13.35 21.92 -0.69
C LEU A 83 12.37 22.90 -0.03
N PRO A 84 11.41 23.47 -0.79
CA PRO A 84 10.40 24.36 -0.22
C PRO A 84 9.39 23.59 0.63
N ILE A 85 9.03 24.13 1.81
CA ILE A 85 7.86 23.67 2.56
C ILE A 85 6.63 24.31 1.92
N ARG A 86 5.92 23.58 1.05
CA ARG A 86 4.81 24.10 0.23
C ARG A 86 3.48 24.07 0.95
N TYR A 87 2.67 25.13 0.85
CA TYR A 87 1.27 25.16 1.33
C TYR A 87 1.06 24.86 2.82
N ALA A 88 2.09 25.03 3.64
CA ALA A 88 2.03 24.78 5.07
C ALA A 88 1.38 25.95 5.81
N GLU A 89 0.66 25.66 6.88
CA GLU A 89 0.07 26.66 7.76
C GLU A 89 1.16 27.53 8.41
N VAL A 90 0.94 28.85 8.43
CA VAL A 90 1.77 29.82 9.13
C VAL A 90 0.97 30.49 10.25
N ARG A 91 1.57 30.58 11.44
CA ARG A 91 1.01 31.30 12.58
C ARG A 91 1.99 32.38 13.02
N VAL A 92 1.49 33.56 13.34
CA VAL A 92 2.30 34.61 13.98
C VAL A 92 1.70 34.91 15.35
N VAL A 93 2.51 34.75 16.39
CA VAL A 93 2.12 35.05 17.77
C VAL A 93 2.94 36.20 18.33
N ASP A 94 2.38 36.95 19.28
CA ASP A 94 3.10 37.99 20.02
C ASP A 94 4.00 37.40 21.13
N ALA A 95 4.67 38.28 21.89
CA ALA A 95 5.53 37.88 23.01
C ALA A 95 4.80 37.16 24.15
N ASN A 96 3.46 37.27 24.23
CA ASN A 96 2.64 36.57 25.22
C ASN A 96 2.10 35.23 24.69
N GLY A 97 2.42 34.87 23.44
CA GLY A 97 1.89 33.68 22.76
C GLY A 97 0.48 33.88 22.18
N THR A 98 -0.03 35.12 22.14
CA THR A 98 -1.35 35.42 21.56
C THR A 98 -1.26 35.38 20.04
N LEU A 99 -2.20 34.70 19.38
CA LEU A 99 -2.27 34.67 17.92
C LEU A 99 -2.59 36.05 17.34
N VAL A 100 -1.73 36.55 16.47
CA VAL A 100 -1.80 37.88 15.83
C VAL A 100 -2.26 37.79 14.39
N GLN A 101 -1.77 36.80 13.65
CA GLN A 101 -2.07 36.65 12.23
C GLN A 101 -1.85 35.21 11.79
N CYS A 102 -2.67 34.74 10.84
CA CYS A 102 -2.44 33.49 10.13
C CYS A 102 -2.00 33.75 8.69
N GLY A 103 -1.30 32.77 8.14
CA GLY A 103 -0.85 32.76 6.76
C GLY A 103 -0.66 31.33 6.27
N LYS A 104 -0.03 31.20 5.11
CA LYS A 104 0.48 29.92 4.63
C LYS A 104 1.71 30.12 3.75
N THR A 105 2.50 29.08 3.57
CA THR A 105 3.54 29.10 2.55
C THR A 105 2.92 28.88 1.16
N ASN A 106 3.54 29.42 0.11
CA ASN A 106 3.12 29.15 -1.27
C ASN A 106 3.91 27.98 -1.89
N SER A 107 3.78 27.77 -3.20
CA SER A 107 4.43 26.67 -3.94
C SER A 107 5.96 26.70 -3.93
N VAL A 108 6.57 27.82 -3.56
CA VAL A 108 8.03 27.96 -3.43
C VAL A 108 8.47 28.15 -1.98
N GLY A 109 7.59 27.85 -1.01
CA GLY A 109 7.89 27.96 0.42
C GLY A 109 7.93 29.40 0.95
N ALA A 110 7.56 30.40 0.15
CA ALA A 110 7.52 31.79 0.60
C ALA A 110 6.34 32.02 1.55
N ILE A 111 6.56 32.76 2.63
CA ILE A 111 5.53 33.08 3.62
C ILE A 111 4.57 34.13 3.06
N LYS A 112 3.28 33.80 3.06
CA LYS A 112 2.19 34.60 2.51
C LYS A 112 1.01 34.69 3.48
N ALA A 113 0.09 35.60 3.22
CA ALA A 113 -1.21 35.63 3.88
C ALA A 113 -2.02 34.36 3.56
N LEU A 114 -3.20 34.21 4.16
CA LEU A 114 -4.05 33.02 4.01
C LEU A 114 -4.43 32.68 2.56
N ASP A 115 -4.49 33.67 1.67
CA ASP A 115 -4.74 33.46 0.25
C ASP A 115 -3.55 32.78 -0.48
N GLY A 116 -2.38 32.71 0.14
CA GLY A 116 -1.16 32.12 -0.42
C GLY A 116 -0.45 32.98 -1.46
N THR A 117 -0.89 34.23 -1.65
CA THR A 117 -0.41 35.11 -2.71
C THR A 117 -0.01 36.48 -2.16
N SER A 118 -0.88 37.11 -1.37
CA SER A 118 -0.63 38.43 -0.79
C SER A 118 0.39 38.38 0.34
N THR A 119 1.04 39.51 0.59
CA THR A 119 2.05 39.65 1.63
C THR A 119 1.43 39.45 3.01
N LEU A 120 2.03 38.60 3.83
CA LEU A 120 1.64 38.45 5.24
C LEU A 120 1.95 39.75 5.99
N THR A 121 1.01 40.23 6.80
CA THR A 121 1.18 41.49 7.56
C THR A 121 0.82 41.34 9.02
N ILE A 122 1.52 42.08 9.89
CA ILE A 122 1.27 42.18 11.33
C ILE A 122 1.08 43.64 11.75
N SER A 123 0.67 43.85 13.01
CA SER A 123 0.47 45.18 13.60
C SER A 123 1.72 46.07 13.53
N ASN A 124 1.51 47.40 13.52
CA ASN A 124 2.56 48.41 13.74
C ASN A 124 3.01 48.54 15.21
N SER A 125 2.57 47.65 16.09
CA SER A 125 3.09 47.62 17.45
C SER A 125 4.52 47.08 17.44
N ALA A 126 5.47 47.90 17.90
CA ALA A 126 6.84 47.45 18.11
C ALA A 126 6.88 46.36 19.19
N GLY A 127 7.71 45.34 19.00
CA GLY A 127 7.79 44.20 19.90
C GLY A 127 8.30 42.94 19.23
N ASN A 128 8.33 41.86 20.02
CA ASN A 128 8.73 40.55 19.54
C ASN A 128 7.51 39.77 19.06
N TYR A 129 7.67 39.13 17.91
CA TYR A 129 6.68 38.21 17.34
C TYR A 129 7.38 36.90 16.99
N THR A 130 6.70 35.78 17.14
CA THR A 130 7.20 34.48 16.70
C THR A 130 6.42 34.02 15.49
N VAL A 131 7.12 33.81 14.39
CA VAL A 131 6.55 33.21 13.17
C VAL A 131 6.76 31.71 13.26
N GLN A 132 5.69 30.95 13.05
CA GLN A 132 5.64 29.50 13.14
C GLN A 132 5.19 28.91 11.81
N VAL A 133 5.85 27.85 11.34
CA VAL A 133 5.45 27.06 10.17
C VAL A 133 5.20 25.64 10.63
N LEU A 134 3.98 25.14 10.42
CA LEU A 134 3.55 23.83 10.90
C LEU A 134 3.61 22.81 9.77
N SER A 135 3.91 21.55 10.07
CA SER A 135 3.77 20.40 9.16
C SER A 135 2.29 20.02 8.95
N ARG A 136 1.44 21.02 8.69
CA ARG A 136 0.01 20.89 8.45
C ARG A 136 -0.38 21.73 7.24
N SER A 137 -1.22 21.17 6.39
CA SER A 137 -1.86 21.90 5.29
C SER A 137 -3.36 21.75 5.38
N ASN A 138 -4.07 22.84 5.09
CA ASN A 138 -5.48 22.85 4.68
C ASN A 138 -5.53 23.68 3.38
N HIS A 139 -5.08 23.06 2.28
CA HIS A 139 -4.91 23.70 0.98
C HIS A 139 -5.84 23.15 -0.10
N ALA A 140 -6.62 24.03 -0.73
CA ALA A 140 -7.36 23.71 -1.94
C ALA A 140 -6.38 23.50 -3.10
N VAL A 141 -6.23 22.25 -3.54
CA VAL A 141 -5.30 21.84 -4.60
C VAL A 141 -5.82 22.33 -5.94
N SER A 142 -4.91 22.81 -6.80
CA SER A 142 -5.26 23.19 -8.16
C SER A 142 -5.62 21.96 -8.99
N VAL A 143 -6.83 21.94 -9.54
CA VAL A 143 -7.32 20.86 -10.41
C VAL A 143 -7.60 21.37 -11.83
N PRO A 144 -7.48 20.52 -12.88
CA PRO A 144 -7.93 20.86 -14.22
C PRO A 144 -9.38 21.34 -14.26
N GLY A 145 -9.70 22.25 -15.16
CA GLY A 145 -11.04 22.82 -15.29
C GLY A 145 -12.13 21.75 -15.49
N GLY A 146 -13.22 21.86 -14.73
CA GLY A 146 -14.34 20.91 -14.77
C GLY A 146 -14.23 19.75 -13.78
N LYS A 147 -13.09 19.56 -13.12
CA LYS A 147 -12.93 18.59 -12.03
C LYS A 147 -13.46 19.16 -10.71
N PRO A 148 -14.11 18.36 -9.85
CA PRO A 148 -14.49 18.77 -8.50
C PRO A 148 -13.29 19.29 -7.70
N ALA A 149 -13.57 20.17 -6.73
CA ALA A 149 -12.53 20.72 -5.87
C ALA A 149 -11.88 19.61 -5.03
N LEU A 150 -10.55 19.63 -4.94
CA LEU A 150 -9.78 18.72 -4.09
C LEU A 150 -9.15 19.51 -2.95
N GLN A 151 -9.33 19.03 -1.73
CA GLN A 151 -8.75 19.61 -0.53
C GLN A 151 -7.61 18.71 -0.04
N LEU A 152 -6.39 19.23 0.06
CA LEU A 152 -5.32 18.60 0.83
C LEU A 152 -5.49 19.04 2.28
N TYR A 153 -5.91 18.13 3.14
CA TYR A 153 -5.95 18.36 4.59
C TYR A 153 -5.13 17.29 5.31
N THR A 154 -3.92 17.63 5.73
CA THR A 154 -3.00 16.68 6.36
C THR A 154 -2.22 17.30 7.49
N SER A 155 -1.84 16.50 8.50
CA SER A 155 -0.94 16.93 9.58
C SER A 155 0.08 15.83 9.92
N VAL A 156 1.36 16.18 9.98
CA VAL A 156 2.42 15.30 10.52
C VAL A 156 2.65 15.66 11.98
N LYS A 157 2.52 14.68 12.87
CA LYS A 157 2.43 14.82 14.32
C LYS A 157 3.43 13.92 15.02
N SER A 158 3.88 14.31 16.21
CA SER A 158 4.87 13.54 16.97
C SER A 158 4.34 12.20 17.47
N ASP A 159 3.13 12.15 18.00
CA ASP A 159 2.56 10.94 18.58
C ASP A 159 1.06 11.08 18.80
N VAL A 160 0.39 9.93 19.00
CA VAL A 160 -1.05 9.84 19.20
C VAL A 160 -1.54 10.49 20.50
N ILE A 161 -0.68 10.64 21.52
CA ILE A 161 -1.08 11.13 22.84
C ILE A 161 -1.04 12.65 22.88
N THR A 162 0.10 13.24 22.51
CA THR A 162 0.31 14.70 22.52
C THR A 162 -0.31 15.37 21.30
N ASN A 163 -0.59 14.60 20.24
CA ASN A 163 -1.25 15.07 19.01
C ASN A 163 -0.61 16.36 18.45
N SER A 164 0.70 16.51 18.66
CA SER A 164 1.43 17.77 18.47
C SER A 164 2.02 17.83 17.06
N VAL A 165 1.61 18.84 16.29
CA VAL A 165 2.10 19.09 14.93
C VAL A 165 3.53 19.62 14.97
N TYR A 166 4.43 19.08 14.15
CA TYR A 166 5.79 19.60 14.05
C TYR A 166 5.79 21.06 13.60
N THR A 167 6.57 21.88 14.30
CA THR A 167 6.55 23.34 14.13
C THR A 167 7.96 23.91 14.07
N LEU A 168 8.29 24.60 12.98
CA LEU A 168 9.46 25.49 12.93
C LEU A 168 9.07 26.85 13.49
N SER A 169 9.95 27.49 14.26
CA SER A 169 9.68 28.80 14.86
C SER A 169 10.88 29.74 14.75
N GLN A 170 10.63 31.02 14.46
CA GLN A 170 11.63 32.08 14.53
C GLN A 170 11.02 33.33 15.18
N THR A 171 11.67 33.83 16.24
CA THR A 171 11.31 35.11 16.84
C THR A 171 11.96 36.27 16.08
N ILE A 172 11.17 37.29 15.78
CA ILE A 172 11.57 38.52 15.10
C ILE A 172 11.27 39.73 15.98
N ALA A 173 12.11 40.76 15.89
CA ALA A 173 11.87 42.06 16.48
C ALA A 173 11.30 43.02 15.42
N SER A 174 10.09 43.51 15.65
CA SER A 174 9.46 44.54 14.81
C SER A 174 9.63 45.92 15.44
N SER A 175 10.02 46.91 14.63
CA SER A 175 10.02 48.33 15.02
C SER A 175 8.64 48.99 14.88
N GLY A 176 7.62 48.24 14.44
CA GLY A 176 6.30 48.77 14.14
C GLY A 176 6.19 49.43 12.76
N SER A 177 7.20 49.31 11.90
CA SER A 177 7.14 49.82 10.53
C SER A 177 8.01 48.98 9.58
N GLY A 178 7.75 49.09 8.27
CA GLY A 178 8.58 48.47 7.23
C GLY A 178 8.32 46.97 7.06
N SER A 179 9.40 46.20 6.95
CA SER A 179 9.36 44.75 6.72
C SER A 179 10.32 44.00 7.62
N VAL A 180 9.90 42.82 8.05
CA VAL A 180 10.70 41.83 8.76
C VAL A 180 10.89 40.62 7.85
N ASN A 181 12.01 39.94 8.00
CA ASN A 181 12.36 38.76 7.22
C ASN A 181 12.61 37.56 8.14
N VAL A 182 12.14 36.39 7.73
CA VAL A 182 12.38 35.11 8.42
C VAL A 182 12.93 34.07 7.45
N SER A 183 13.69 33.13 8.00
CA SER A 183 14.24 31.99 7.28
C SER A 183 14.11 30.76 8.19
N LEU A 184 13.06 29.99 7.98
CA LEU A 184 12.78 28.79 8.76
C LEU A 184 13.28 27.56 8.00
N ILE A 185 14.19 26.81 8.62
CA ILE A 185 14.84 25.66 7.99
C ILE A 185 14.66 24.43 8.89
N ALA A 186 14.11 23.36 8.32
CA ALA A 186 14.11 22.04 8.94
C ALA A 186 15.35 21.26 8.47
N TYR A 187 16.12 20.70 9.40
CA TYR A 187 17.36 19.99 9.10
C TYR A 187 17.18 18.47 9.18
N ALA A 188 17.91 17.75 8.32
CA ALA A 188 17.91 16.28 8.24
C ALA A 188 19.03 15.61 9.06
N ARG A 189 19.89 16.41 9.69
CA ARG A 189 21.07 15.95 10.42
C ARG A 189 20.95 16.31 11.90
N GLU A 190 21.27 15.36 12.75
CA GLU A 190 21.20 15.48 14.21
C GLU A 190 22.10 16.58 14.75
N SER A 191 23.28 16.75 14.15
CA SER A 191 24.22 17.81 14.53
C SER A 191 23.72 19.22 14.20
N GLU A 192 22.72 19.36 13.32
CA GLU A 192 22.08 20.63 12.96
C GLU A 192 20.75 20.80 13.71
N SER A 193 20.01 19.71 13.91
CA SER A 193 18.79 19.67 14.72
C SER A 193 18.60 18.30 15.35
N ALA A 194 18.63 18.25 16.69
CA ALA A 194 18.37 17.01 17.44
C ALA A 194 16.97 16.42 17.19
N ALA A 195 16.01 17.24 16.72
CA ALA A 195 14.68 16.79 16.37
C ALA A 195 14.59 16.22 14.95
N VAL A 196 15.60 16.45 14.11
CA VAL A 196 15.65 16.06 12.69
C VAL A 196 14.34 16.40 11.99
N ASN A 197 13.86 17.63 12.19
CA ASN A 197 12.56 18.08 11.69
C ASN A 197 12.46 17.94 10.15
N GLY A 198 13.58 17.80 9.44
CA GLY A 198 13.62 17.44 8.02
C GLY A 198 12.82 16.18 7.69
N GLY A 199 12.77 15.18 8.60
CA GLY A 199 11.96 13.97 8.44
C GLY A 199 10.45 14.27 8.38
N ALA A 200 9.94 15.03 9.36
CA ALA A 200 8.53 15.43 9.37
C ALA A 200 8.14 16.23 8.11
N PHE A 201 9.02 17.12 7.64
CA PHE A 201 8.76 17.92 6.44
C PHE A 201 9.00 17.15 5.12
N ASN A 202 9.79 16.06 5.14
CA ASN A 202 9.88 15.13 4.02
C ASN A 202 8.58 14.35 3.84
N ILE A 203 8.08 13.73 4.91
CA ILE A 203 6.78 13.05 4.94
C ILE A 203 5.70 13.98 4.41
N TYR A 204 5.61 15.20 4.96
CA TYR A 204 4.71 16.24 4.50
C TYR A 204 4.84 16.55 3.00
N ASN A 205 6.06 16.65 2.47
CA ASN A 205 6.29 16.94 1.06
C ASN A 205 5.86 15.79 0.14
N ASP A 206 5.99 14.55 0.56
CA ASP A 206 5.54 13.38 -0.20
C ASP A 206 4.01 13.36 -0.31
N LEU A 207 3.30 13.70 0.77
CA LEU A 207 1.84 13.90 0.75
C LEU A 207 1.43 15.02 -0.21
N VAL A 208 2.04 16.21 -0.11
CA VAL A 208 1.74 17.34 -1.02
C VAL A 208 2.01 16.95 -2.47
N SER A 209 3.15 16.33 -2.76
CA SER A 209 3.55 15.91 -4.11
C SER A 209 2.58 14.88 -4.70
N THR A 210 2.12 13.94 -3.87
CA THR A 210 1.15 12.91 -4.28
C THR A 210 -0.20 13.52 -4.62
N TYR A 211 -0.70 14.44 -3.80
CA TYR A 211 -1.98 15.12 -4.06
C TYR A 211 -1.92 15.99 -5.33
N ASP A 212 -0.82 16.73 -5.52
CA ASP A 212 -0.58 17.47 -6.76
C ASP A 212 -0.60 16.53 -7.99
N TYR A 213 0.04 15.35 -7.88
CA TYR A 213 0.06 14.36 -8.95
C TYR A 213 -1.34 13.84 -9.28
N LEU A 214 -2.10 13.39 -8.28
CA LEU A 214 -3.45 12.86 -8.46
C LEU A 214 -4.39 13.91 -9.05
N ALA A 215 -4.29 15.15 -8.58
CA ALA A 215 -5.08 16.27 -9.09
C ALA A 215 -4.95 16.41 -10.62
N GLN A 216 -3.74 16.22 -11.15
CA GLN A 216 -3.44 16.41 -12.57
C GLN A 216 -3.62 15.14 -13.43
N ASN A 217 -3.46 13.94 -12.85
CA ASN A 217 -3.29 12.72 -13.64
C ASN A 217 -4.47 11.72 -13.60
N THR A 218 -5.48 11.94 -12.77
CA THR A 218 -6.65 11.03 -12.71
C THR A 218 -7.79 11.37 -13.69
N GLY A 219 -7.50 12.16 -14.74
CA GLY A 219 -8.51 12.61 -15.70
C GLY A 219 -9.58 13.47 -15.02
N THR A 220 -10.86 13.19 -15.33
CA THR A 220 -12.03 13.89 -14.78
C THR A 220 -12.61 13.26 -13.52
N SER A 221 -11.93 12.25 -12.95
CA SER A 221 -12.38 11.51 -11.78
C SER A 221 -12.62 12.43 -10.57
N ASP A 222 -13.65 12.15 -9.77
CA ASP A 222 -13.89 12.87 -8.53
C ASP A 222 -12.92 12.39 -7.45
N LEU A 223 -12.17 13.32 -6.86
CA LEU A 223 -11.18 13.03 -5.82
C LEU A 223 -11.64 13.50 -4.43
N SER A 224 -12.92 13.84 -4.25
CA SER A 224 -13.45 14.28 -2.96
C SER A 224 -13.27 13.25 -1.85
N CYS A 225 -13.11 11.96 -2.17
CA CYS A 225 -12.76 10.90 -1.22
C CYS A 225 -11.46 11.18 -0.46
N LEU A 226 -10.53 11.97 -1.02
CA LEU A 226 -9.26 12.35 -0.39
C LEU A 226 -9.34 13.67 0.39
N SER A 227 -10.51 14.32 0.44
CA SER A 227 -10.63 15.66 1.05
C SER A 227 -10.83 15.64 2.56
N SER A 228 -11.03 14.46 3.16
CA SER A 228 -11.02 14.30 4.61
C SER A 228 -9.61 14.50 5.16
N LYS A 229 -9.52 14.94 6.43
CA LYS A 229 -8.23 15.07 7.08
C LYS A 229 -7.52 13.72 7.18
N LEU A 230 -6.24 13.71 6.86
CA LEU A 230 -5.32 12.61 7.09
C LEU A 230 -4.32 13.00 8.18
N ASP A 231 -4.26 12.22 9.26
CA ASP A 231 -3.25 12.41 10.28
C ASP A 231 -2.10 11.41 10.10
N VAL A 232 -0.89 11.90 10.30
CA VAL A 232 0.34 11.11 10.15
C VAL A 232 1.14 11.23 11.43
N PHE A 233 1.49 10.10 12.02
CA PHE A 233 2.26 10.02 13.25
C PHE A 233 3.67 9.54 12.94
N TRP A 234 4.65 10.35 13.34
CA TRP A 234 6.05 10.04 13.19
C TRP A 234 6.83 10.67 14.34
N LYS A 235 7.79 9.93 14.89
CA LYS A 235 8.76 10.47 15.84
C LYS A 235 10.11 9.84 15.62
N ILE A 236 11.13 10.68 15.50
CA ILE A 236 12.53 10.24 15.43
C ILE A 236 12.86 9.24 16.55
N GLY A 237 13.52 8.14 16.19
CA GLY A 237 13.96 7.10 17.12
C GLY A 237 12.87 6.15 17.62
N PHE A 238 11.62 6.34 17.17
CA PHE A 238 10.46 5.62 17.66
C PHE A 238 9.86 4.68 16.61
N ASN A 239 9.63 3.44 17.04
CA ASN A 239 9.00 2.40 16.25
C ASN A 239 7.49 2.34 16.58
N PRO A 240 6.58 2.62 15.64
CA PRO A 240 5.15 2.69 15.89
C PRO A 240 4.48 1.33 16.09
N SER A 241 5.17 0.20 15.86
CA SER A 241 4.68 -1.12 16.29
C SER A 241 4.38 -1.17 17.81
N GLN A 242 4.98 -0.29 18.61
CA GLN A 242 4.68 -0.12 20.03
C GLN A 242 3.23 0.36 20.29
N TYR A 243 2.57 1.01 19.33
CA TYR A 243 1.15 1.35 19.45
C TYR A 243 0.23 0.13 19.26
N ILE A 244 0.66 -0.82 18.43
CA ILE A 244 -0.07 -2.08 18.20
C ILE A 244 0.20 -3.07 19.35
N TYR A 245 1.44 -3.12 19.83
CA TYR A 245 1.90 -4.06 20.85
C TYR A 245 2.47 -3.34 22.10
N PRO A 246 1.66 -2.54 22.84
CA PRO A 246 2.15 -1.70 23.93
C PRO A 246 2.69 -2.47 25.15
N GLN A 247 2.41 -3.77 25.23
CA GLN A 247 2.89 -4.64 26.31
C GLN A 247 4.17 -5.42 25.93
N ALA A 248 4.57 -5.39 24.66
CA ALA A 248 5.78 -6.05 24.21
C ALA A 248 7.02 -5.25 24.59
N ASP A 249 8.14 -5.93 24.81
CA ASP A 249 9.43 -5.27 24.98
C ASP A 249 9.83 -4.61 23.64
N PRO A 250 10.00 -3.26 23.61
CA PRO A 250 10.33 -2.56 22.37
C PRO A 250 11.60 -3.06 21.69
N SER A 251 12.55 -3.66 22.43
CA SER A 251 13.76 -4.24 21.85
C SER A 251 13.50 -5.49 21.00
N THR A 252 12.37 -6.15 21.20
CA THR A 252 11.98 -7.38 20.50
C THR A 252 11.10 -7.14 19.27
N LEU A 253 10.49 -5.96 19.18
CA LEU A 253 9.66 -5.57 18.05
C LEU A 253 10.53 -5.23 16.83
N GLY A 254 10.13 -5.66 15.64
CA GLY A 254 10.72 -5.16 14.41
C GLY A 254 10.14 -3.81 14.02
N THR A 255 10.91 -3.06 13.23
CA THR A 255 10.51 -1.76 12.66
C THR A 255 9.33 -1.94 11.71
N LEU A 256 8.46 -0.94 11.68
CA LEU A 256 7.22 -0.99 10.91
C LEU A 256 6.70 0.40 10.60
N SER A 257 6.36 0.66 9.34
CA SER A 257 5.39 1.68 8.94
C SER A 257 4.06 1.02 8.60
N PHE A 258 2.94 1.67 8.87
CA PHE A 258 1.63 1.12 8.54
C PHE A 258 0.54 2.20 8.42
N TYR A 259 -0.47 1.89 7.60
CA TYR A 259 -1.75 2.58 7.57
C TYR A 259 -2.77 1.91 8.50
N ASP A 260 -3.37 2.67 9.43
CA ASP A 260 -4.55 2.21 10.17
C ASP A 260 -5.83 2.60 9.44
N ARG A 261 -6.51 1.57 8.93
CA ARG A 261 -7.80 1.68 8.27
C ARG A 261 -8.90 2.27 9.16
N SER A 262 -8.86 1.99 10.46
CA SER A 262 -9.94 2.35 11.39
C SER A 262 -9.90 3.82 11.81
N GLY A 263 -8.72 4.32 12.18
CA GLY A 263 -8.47 5.73 12.47
C GLY A 263 -8.37 6.61 11.22
N ASN A 264 -8.06 6.01 10.07
CA ASN A 264 -7.66 6.72 8.85
C ASN A 264 -6.36 7.52 9.04
N ASP A 265 -5.36 6.85 9.62
CA ASP A 265 -4.09 7.45 10.05
C ASP A 265 -2.89 6.70 9.49
N LEU A 266 -1.79 7.41 9.23
CA LEU A 266 -0.51 6.82 8.84
C LEU A 266 0.46 6.83 10.02
N TYR A 267 1.23 5.77 10.15
CA TYR A 267 2.30 5.65 11.12
C TYR A 267 3.60 5.37 10.40
N ILE A 268 4.57 6.27 10.54
CA ILE A 268 5.86 6.15 9.86
C ILE A 268 6.94 5.79 10.88
N ASN A 269 7.76 4.80 10.55
CA ASN A 269 8.86 4.35 11.38
C ASN A 269 9.93 5.43 11.52
N GLY A 270 10.27 5.79 12.76
CA GLY A 270 11.32 6.73 13.06
C GLY A 270 12.64 6.10 13.49
N GLY A 271 12.71 4.77 13.59
CA GLY A 271 13.84 4.03 14.15
C GLY A 271 13.45 3.22 15.37
N LYS A 272 14.44 2.72 16.11
CA LYS A 272 14.20 1.83 17.25
C LYS A 272 15.08 2.18 18.42
N LEU A 273 14.46 2.39 19.59
CA LEU A 273 15.17 2.72 20.84
C LEU A 273 16.13 3.91 20.68
N ASP A 274 15.65 4.99 20.06
CA ASP A 274 16.42 6.19 19.72
C ASP A 274 17.56 5.98 18.71
N ASN A 275 17.77 4.76 18.22
CA ASN A 275 18.71 4.49 17.14
C ASN A 275 18.06 4.76 15.79
N ILE A 276 18.69 5.66 15.04
CA ILE A 276 18.30 6.06 13.68
C ILE A 276 19.44 5.90 12.67
N VAL A 277 20.62 5.49 13.13
CA VAL A 277 21.83 5.42 12.32
C VAL A 277 21.98 4.05 11.70
N SER A 278 21.75 3.02 12.49
CA SER A 278 21.96 1.61 12.14
C SER A 278 20.69 0.78 12.35
N GLU A 279 19.53 1.42 12.26
CA GLU A 279 18.21 0.78 12.24
C GLU A 279 17.47 1.27 11.00
N ASP A 280 16.48 0.51 10.57
CA ASP A 280 15.52 0.97 9.56
C ASP A 280 14.79 2.22 10.09
N THR A 281 14.68 3.22 9.22
CA THR A 281 13.88 4.41 9.43
C THR A 281 13.21 4.83 8.12
N ASP A 282 11.93 5.17 8.15
CA ASP A 282 11.17 5.39 6.91
C ASP A 282 10.93 6.87 6.58
N HIS A 283 11.29 7.79 7.47
CA HIS A 283 11.00 9.22 7.28
C HIS A 283 11.75 9.89 6.12
N PHE A 284 12.75 9.22 5.57
CA PHE A 284 13.41 9.62 4.32
C PHE A 284 13.26 8.60 3.19
N ASP A 285 12.52 7.52 3.42
CA ASP A 285 12.20 6.51 2.40
C ASP A 285 10.86 6.87 1.76
N ASP A 286 10.94 7.77 0.78
CA ASP A 286 9.78 8.35 0.10
C ASP A 286 8.83 7.27 -0.46
N ALA A 287 9.38 6.13 -0.91
CA ALA A 287 8.57 5.05 -1.46
C ALA A 287 7.73 4.36 -0.38
N VAL A 288 8.24 4.24 0.85
CA VAL A 288 7.50 3.68 2.00
C VAL A 288 6.42 4.67 2.46
N ILE A 289 6.75 5.96 2.57
CA ILE A 289 5.78 7.00 2.94
C ILE A 289 4.60 7.01 1.94
N ILE A 290 4.90 6.98 0.64
CA ILE A 290 3.87 7.01 -0.40
C ILE A 290 3.15 5.65 -0.52
N HIS A 291 3.79 4.54 -0.15
CA HIS A 291 3.14 3.23 -0.05
C HIS A 291 2.02 3.24 0.99
N GLU A 292 2.29 3.74 2.20
CA GLU A 292 1.27 3.88 3.24
C GLU A 292 0.16 4.85 2.82
N LEU A 293 0.51 5.93 2.11
CA LEU A 293 -0.48 6.82 1.50
C LEU A 293 -1.30 6.09 0.42
N GLY A 294 -0.70 5.14 -0.30
CA GLY A 294 -1.37 4.25 -1.24
C GLY A 294 -2.47 3.42 -0.58
N HIS A 295 -2.23 2.89 0.63
CA HIS A 295 -3.26 2.20 1.43
C HIS A 295 -4.38 3.13 1.88
N HIS A 296 -4.07 4.35 2.31
CA HIS A 296 -5.09 5.37 2.59
C HIS A 296 -5.98 5.60 1.36
N ILE A 297 -5.37 5.82 0.20
CA ILE A 297 -6.07 6.04 -1.08
C ILE A 297 -6.93 4.82 -1.44
N GLU A 298 -6.42 3.60 -1.26
CA GLU A 298 -7.21 2.36 -1.44
C GLU A 298 -8.40 2.31 -0.50
N ASN A 299 -8.25 2.68 0.77
CA ASN A 299 -9.36 2.65 1.71
C ASN A 299 -10.45 3.66 1.33
N VAL A 300 -10.10 4.93 1.10
CA VAL A 300 -11.10 6.00 0.97
C VAL A 300 -11.64 6.15 -0.46
N CYS A 301 -10.85 5.81 -1.48
CA CYS A 301 -11.26 5.92 -2.89
C CYS A 301 -11.46 4.56 -3.57
N GLY A 302 -10.78 3.50 -3.13
CA GLY A 302 -10.85 2.16 -3.75
C GLY A 302 -11.68 1.12 -2.98
N THR A 303 -12.17 1.47 -1.78
CA THR A 303 -12.87 0.56 -0.85
C THR A 303 -12.05 -0.69 -0.53
N MET A 304 -10.93 -0.51 0.17
CA MET A 304 -10.03 -1.58 0.64
C MET A 304 -10.78 -2.79 1.25
N GLU A 305 -10.39 -4.01 0.88
CA GLU A 305 -10.92 -5.27 1.45
C GLU A 305 -9.81 -6.26 1.83
N SER A 306 -8.55 -5.82 1.78
CA SER A 306 -7.44 -6.57 2.34
C SER A 306 -7.67 -6.84 3.83
N PRO A 307 -7.43 -8.08 4.30
CA PRO A 307 -7.41 -8.37 5.73
C PRO A 307 -6.18 -7.77 6.44
N GLY A 308 -5.16 -7.34 5.69
CA GLY A 308 -3.84 -7.02 6.20
C GLY A 308 -3.10 -8.28 6.70
N GLY A 309 -2.02 -8.09 7.45
CA GLY A 309 -1.25 -9.17 8.07
C GLY A 309 0.14 -9.33 7.47
N ILE A 310 0.87 -10.36 7.89
CA ILE A 310 2.24 -10.59 7.44
C ILE A 310 2.26 -11.03 5.97
N HIS A 311 3.12 -10.39 5.18
CA HIS A 311 3.33 -10.71 3.77
C HIS A 311 4.81 -10.66 3.42
N TYR A 312 5.15 -11.20 2.25
CA TYR A 312 6.51 -11.26 1.75
C TYR A 312 6.48 -11.24 0.22
N GLY A 313 7.27 -10.37 -0.40
CA GLY A 313 7.45 -10.33 -1.86
C GLY A 313 8.17 -11.55 -2.46
N LEU A 314 8.25 -12.67 -1.73
CA LEU A 314 8.84 -13.94 -2.17
C LEU A 314 7.79 -15.06 -2.31
N TYR A 315 6.63 -14.91 -1.67
CA TYR A 315 5.65 -15.98 -1.53
C TYR A 315 4.29 -15.55 -2.08
N ARG A 316 3.46 -16.55 -2.40
CA ARG A 316 2.05 -16.32 -2.71
C ARG A 316 1.32 -15.97 -1.42
N THR A 317 0.35 -15.07 -1.49
CA THR A 317 -0.52 -14.69 -0.37
C THR A 317 -1.99 -14.57 -0.82
N ASP A 318 -2.92 -14.28 0.09
CA ASP A 318 -4.32 -14.00 -0.23
C ASP A 318 -4.42 -12.95 -1.35
N ALA A 319 -5.28 -13.16 -2.35
CA ALA A 319 -5.35 -12.30 -3.54
C ALA A 319 -5.74 -10.84 -3.24
N ARG A 320 -6.46 -10.58 -2.14
CA ARG A 320 -6.80 -9.22 -1.68
C ARG A 320 -5.61 -8.55 -1.00
N LEU A 321 -4.87 -9.31 -0.19
CA LEU A 321 -3.62 -8.83 0.41
C LEU A 321 -2.57 -8.54 -0.67
N ALA A 322 -2.34 -9.48 -1.59
CA ALA A 322 -1.43 -9.28 -2.73
C ALA A 322 -1.79 -8.04 -3.56
N TRP A 323 -3.09 -7.77 -3.73
CA TRP A 323 -3.57 -6.57 -4.40
C TRP A 323 -3.23 -5.29 -3.62
N SER A 324 -3.55 -5.23 -2.34
CA SER A 324 -3.30 -4.08 -1.46
C SER A 324 -1.80 -3.74 -1.40
N GLU A 325 -0.96 -4.74 -1.13
CA GLU A 325 0.51 -4.56 -1.07
C GLU A 325 1.10 -4.25 -2.44
N GLY A 326 0.58 -4.88 -3.49
CA GLY A 326 0.97 -4.59 -4.87
C GLY A 326 0.61 -3.17 -5.29
N TRP A 327 -0.54 -2.66 -4.84
CA TRP A 327 -1.00 -1.30 -5.05
C TRP A 327 -0.07 -0.30 -4.33
N GLY A 328 0.20 -0.47 -3.04
CA GLY A 328 1.11 0.38 -2.28
C GLY A 328 2.51 0.46 -2.92
N ASN A 329 3.09 -0.70 -3.24
CA ASN A 329 4.41 -0.79 -3.89
C ASN A 329 4.46 -0.08 -5.25
N PHE A 330 3.45 -0.31 -6.09
CA PHE A 330 3.31 0.38 -7.36
C PHE A 330 3.20 1.89 -7.16
N PHE A 331 2.32 2.31 -6.25
CA PHE A 331 1.97 3.71 -6.07
C PHE A 331 3.16 4.52 -5.57
N GLY A 332 3.91 3.99 -4.60
CA GLY A 332 5.18 4.58 -4.12
C GLY A 332 6.17 4.83 -5.25
N ALA A 333 6.47 3.80 -6.05
CA ALA A 333 7.41 3.93 -7.16
C ALA A 333 6.90 4.87 -8.28
N HIS A 334 5.61 4.79 -8.59
CA HIS A 334 4.98 5.52 -9.68
C HIS A 334 4.92 7.02 -9.43
N VAL A 335 4.50 7.44 -8.23
CA VAL A 335 4.43 8.86 -7.88
C VAL A 335 5.81 9.49 -7.84
N ILE A 336 6.82 8.81 -7.28
CA ILE A 336 8.21 9.29 -7.25
C ILE A 336 8.71 9.51 -8.67
N LYS A 337 8.55 8.51 -9.55
CA LYS A 337 8.95 8.64 -10.95
C LYS A 337 8.36 9.87 -11.62
N ASN A 338 7.06 10.08 -11.45
CA ASN A 338 6.35 11.15 -12.14
C ASN A 338 6.44 12.52 -11.44
N ASN A 339 7.08 12.61 -10.26
CA ASN A 339 7.30 13.85 -9.51
C ASN A 339 8.71 13.96 -8.93
N LEU A 340 9.71 13.34 -9.57
CA LEU A 340 11.06 13.20 -9.01
C LEU A 340 11.68 14.56 -8.65
N LEU A 341 11.43 15.60 -9.46
CA LEU A 341 11.90 16.96 -9.19
C LEU A 341 11.36 17.58 -7.89
N SER A 342 10.13 17.25 -7.49
CA SER A 342 9.50 17.75 -6.27
C SER A 342 9.88 16.94 -5.04
N ILE A 343 10.24 15.66 -5.22
CA ILE A 343 10.54 14.71 -4.14
C ILE A 343 12.05 14.68 -3.85
N ASN A 344 12.87 14.53 -4.89
CA ASN A 344 14.32 14.57 -4.80
C ASN A 344 14.96 14.97 -6.15
N PRO A 345 15.17 16.27 -6.39
CA PRO A 345 15.72 16.76 -7.65
C PRO A 345 17.17 16.32 -7.91
N GLU A 346 17.93 15.92 -6.88
CA GLU A 346 19.31 15.50 -7.03
C GLU A 346 19.45 14.10 -7.66
N LEU A 347 18.37 13.32 -7.73
CA LEU A 347 18.37 12.00 -8.36
C LEU A 347 18.17 12.04 -9.89
N VAL A 348 17.70 13.16 -10.44
CA VAL A 348 17.46 13.28 -11.88
C VAL A 348 18.72 13.03 -12.70
N THR A 349 19.85 13.61 -12.29
CA THR A 349 21.11 13.46 -13.05
C THR A 349 21.70 12.06 -12.91
N PRO A 350 21.90 11.49 -11.70
CA PRO A 350 22.41 10.13 -11.53
C PRO A 350 21.57 9.04 -12.20
N LEU A 351 20.24 9.20 -12.29
CA LEU A 351 19.33 8.22 -12.88
C LEU A 351 19.05 8.45 -14.38
N SER A 352 19.50 9.58 -14.95
CA SER A 352 19.27 9.89 -16.37
C SER A 352 19.84 8.82 -17.31
N ALA A 353 20.97 8.22 -16.95
CA ALA A 353 21.62 7.16 -17.72
C ALA A 353 20.95 5.78 -17.55
N THR A 354 20.10 5.60 -16.54
CA THR A 354 19.48 4.32 -16.18
C THR A 354 18.01 4.21 -16.57
N GLY A 355 17.48 5.23 -17.27
CA GLY A 355 16.08 5.27 -17.68
C GLY A 355 15.12 5.76 -16.59
N ASP A 356 15.61 6.67 -15.72
CA ASP A 356 14.86 7.36 -14.65
C ASP A 356 14.56 6.47 -13.43
N TRP A 357 13.77 6.96 -12.46
CA TRP A 357 13.37 6.18 -11.27
C TRP A 357 12.48 5.00 -11.66
N LEU A 358 12.84 3.80 -11.21
CA LEU A 358 12.15 2.52 -11.54
C LEU A 358 11.89 1.66 -10.30
N TYR A 359 12.03 2.21 -9.09
CA TYR A 359 12.21 1.42 -7.89
C TYR A 359 11.11 1.65 -6.85
N TYR A 360 10.68 0.58 -6.20
CA TYR A 360 10.28 0.67 -4.80
C TYR A 360 11.55 0.46 -3.96
N LEU A 361 11.80 1.35 -2.99
CA LEU A 361 13.01 1.34 -2.17
C LEU A 361 12.67 1.57 -0.70
N ASP A 362 13.26 0.75 0.14
CA ASP A 362 13.27 0.83 1.60
C ASP A 362 14.73 0.60 2.03
N THR A 363 15.23 1.44 2.94
CA THR A 363 16.62 1.48 3.36
C THR A 363 16.78 1.11 4.82
N PHE A 364 17.95 0.56 5.16
CA PHE A 364 18.32 0.26 6.54
C PHE A 364 19.50 1.14 6.94
N GLY A 365 19.32 1.94 7.98
CA GLY A 365 20.32 2.91 8.44
C GLY A 365 20.70 3.94 7.38
N TYR A 366 21.79 4.67 7.61
CA TYR A 366 22.30 5.61 6.62
C TYR A 366 23.83 5.71 6.63
N SER A 367 24.38 6.23 5.52
CA SER A 367 25.78 6.66 5.44
C SER A 367 25.87 8.18 5.50
N ASP A 368 26.95 8.72 6.07
CA ASP A 368 27.12 10.15 6.18
C ASP A 368 28.59 10.54 6.30
N SER A 369 29.09 11.27 5.30
CA SER A 369 30.52 11.61 5.22
C SER A 369 30.96 12.66 6.25
N VAL A 370 30.03 13.44 6.81
CA VAL A 370 30.35 14.51 7.77
C VAL A 370 30.42 13.95 9.18
N THR A 371 29.51 13.03 9.55
CA THR A 371 29.54 12.36 10.86
C THR A 371 30.41 11.10 10.86
N GLY A 372 30.68 10.53 9.69
CA GLY A 372 31.50 9.33 9.52
C GLY A 372 30.71 8.02 9.61
N GLU A 373 29.38 8.08 9.58
CA GLU A 373 28.51 6.89 9.64
C GLU A 373 28.53 6.12 8.32
N THR A 374 28.47 4.79 8.40
CA THR A 374 28.60 3.90 7.22
C THR A 374 27.60 2.75 7.21
N ASP A 375 26.54 2.83 8.01
CA ASP A 375 25.57 1.74 8.22
C ASP A 375 24.47 1.68 7.15
N GLY A 376 24.47 2.61 6.20
CA GLY A 376 23.44 2.66 5.15
C GLY A 376 23.48 1.48 4.18
N GLU A 377 22.37 0.77 4.08
CA GLU A 377 22.15 -0.39 3.22
C GLU A 377 20.76 -0.36 2.56
N GLU A 378 20.60 -1.12 1.48
CA GLU A 378 19.28 -1.40 0.90
C GLU A 378 18.60 -2.46 1.76
N TYR A 379 17.44 -2.14 2.33
CA TYR A 379 16.62 -3.16 2.99
C TYR A 379 15.83 -3.94 1.94
N ILE A 380 15.10 -3.21 1.09
CA ILE A 380 14.37 -3.74 -0.06
C ILE A 380 14.57 -2.82 -1.26
N ARG A 381 14.93 -3.38 -2.42
CA ARG A 381 14.88 -2.69 -3.71
C ARG A 381 14.16 -3.53 -4.75
N LEU A 382 13.01 -3.06 -5.21
CA LEU A 382 12.24 -3.72 -6.27
C LEU A 382 12.34 -2.88 -7.55
N ASN A 383 13.06 -3.37 -8.55
CA ASN A 383 13.01 -2.74 -9.87
C ASN A 383 11.72 -3.15 -10.59
N LEU A 384 10.78 -2.22 -10.70
CA LEU A 384 9.44 -2.51 -11.21
C LEU A 384 9.36 -2.62 -12.74
N SER A 385 10.45 -2.31 -13.47
CA SER A 385 10.51 -2.48 -14.92
C SER A 385 11.07 -3.83 -15.36
N LYS A 386 11.67 -4.61 -14.45
CA LYS A 386 12.25 -5.92 -14.77
C LYS A 386 11.18 -6.93 -15.19
N ALA A 387 11.51 -7.83 -16.11
CA ALA A 387 10.61 -8.91 -16.54
C ALA A 387 10.25 -9.83 -15.36
N GLY A 388 9.01 -10.31 -15.31
CA GLY A 388 8.51 -11.14 -14.21
C GLY A 388 9.24 -12.48 -14.07
N ASN A 389 9.79 -13.01 -15.18
CA ASN A 389 10.62 -14.21 -15.19
C ASN A 389 12.11 -13.97 -14.83
N ASN A 390 12.51 -12.70 -14.71
CA ASN A 390 13.86 -12.28 -14.34
C ASN A 390 13.85 -11.01 -13.46
N PRO A 391 13.21 -11.06 -12.29
CA PRO A 391 13.09 -9.89 -11.42
C PRO A 391 14.38 -9.69 -10.59
N GLU A 392 14.34 -8.73 -9.67
CA GLU A 392 15.47 -8.46 -8.77
C GLU A 392 15.75 -9.65 -7.83
N SER A 393 17.03 -9.92 -7.57
CA SER A 393 17.48 -10.94 -6.62
C SER A 393 17.31 -10.44 -5.20
N ALA A 394 16.70 -11.26 -4.35
CA ALA A 394 16.63 -11.07 -2.89
C ALA A 394 17.83 -11.73 -2.15
N GLY A 395 18.91 -12.03 -2.88
CA GLY A 395 20.08 -12.73 -2.38
C GLY A 395 19.88 -14.26 -2.27
N SER A 396 20.99 -14.99 -2.16
CA SER A 396 21.00 -16.46 -1.97
C SER A 396 20.20 -17.24 -3.03
N GLY A 397 20.15 -16.75 -4.27
CA GLY A 397 19.40 -17.38 -5.37
C GLY A 397 17.89 -17.20 -5.32
N ARG A 398 17.36 -16.35 -4.42
CA ARG A 398 15.94 -15.99 -4.33
C ARG A 398 15.64 -14.71 -5.10
N TYR A 399 14.39 -14.54 -5.48
CA TYR A 399 13.95 -13.48 -6.39
C TYR A 399 12.59 -12.95 -5.95
N TYR A 400 12.40 -11.64 -6.00
CA TYR A 400 11.13 -11.00 -5.64
C TYR A 400 10.04 -11.31 -6.67
N ASP A 401 9.06 -12.12 -6.26
CA ASP A 401 7.94 -12.62 -7.05
C ASP A 401 8.31 -12.98 -8.49
N LYS A 402 9.27 -13.89 -8.63
CA LYS A 402 9.54 -14.49 -9.93
C LYS A 402 8.33 -15.30 -10.39
N VAL A 403 7.81 -14.96 -11.56
CA VAL A 403 6.63 -15.58 -12.18
C VAL A 403 6.98 -16.13 -13.56
N ASP A 404 6.21 -17.12 -14.00
CA ASP A 404 6.30 -17.69 -15.34
C ASP A 404 4.90 -17.90 -15.89
N ALA A 405 4.52 -17.06 -16.86
CA ALA A 405 3.22 -17.09 -17.49
C ALA A 405 2.91 -18.38 -18.27
N VAL A 406 3.93 -19.14 -18.69
CA VAL A 406 3.75 -20.37 -19.48
C VAL A 406 3.51 -21.56 -18.56
N THR A 407 4.32 -21.70 -17.52
CA THR A 407 4.24 -22.85 -16.61
C THR A 407 3.25 -22.63 -15.47
N HIS A 408 3.04 -21.37 -15.08
CA HIS A 408 2.22 -20.99 -13.94
C HIS A 408 1.27 -19.80 -14.27
N PRO A 409 0.38 -19.92 -15.27
CA PRO A 409 -0.56 -18.87 -15.63
C PRO A 409 -1.50 -18.55 -14.46
N GLY A 410 -1.73 -17.27 -14.17
CA GLY A 410 -2.60 -16.72 -13.12
C GLY A 410 -1.91 -16.55 -11.77
N GLU A 411 -0.66 -16.97 -11.63
CA GLU A 411 0.09 -16.88 -10.37
C GLU A 411 0.30 -15.44 -9.91
N GLY A 412 0.41 -14.50 -10.86
CA GLY A 412 0.62 -13.09 -10.55
C GLY A 412 -0.47 -12.50 -9.65
N HIS A 413 -1.70 -13.00 -9.71
CA HIS A 413 -2.80 -12.50 -8.88
C HIS A 413 -2.62 -12.72 -7.37
N PHE A 414 -1.66 -13.56 -6.99
CA PHE A 414 -1.34 -13.90 -5.59
C PHE A 414 0.04 -13.36 -5.19
N ARG A 415 0.64 -12.47 -5.99
CA ARG A 415 2.00 -11.98 -5.84
C ARG A 415 2.06 -10.45 -5.90
N GLU A 416 2.30 -9.84 -4.75
CA GLU A 416 2.27 -8.38 -4.57
C GLU A 416 3.24 -7.65 -5.52
N THR A 417 4.47 -8.12 -5.67
CA THR A 417 5.46 -7.43 -6.51
C THR A 417 5.15 -7.65 -7.99
N SER A 418 4.56 -8.78 -8.35
CA SER A 418 4.09 -8.99 -9.73
C SER A 418 2.92 -8.07 -10.10
N ILE A 419 1.99 -7.85 -9.17
CA ILE A 419 0.91 -6.87 -9.33
C ILE A 419 1.52 -5.47 -9.45
N ALA A 420 2.45 -5.10 -8.56
CA ALA A 420 3.12 -3.80 -8.60
C ALA A 420 3.82 -3.55 -9.94
N ARG A 421 4.59 -4.53 -10.45
CA ARG A 421 5.24 -4.47 -11.76
C ARG A 421 4.23 -4.31 -12.90
N SER A 422 3.12 -5.05 -12.86
CA SER A 422 2.07 -4.97 -13.87
C SER A 422 1.47 -3.56 -13.98
N LEU A 423 1.13 -2.97 -12.83
CA LEU A 423 0.58 -1.61 -12.75
C LEU A 423 1.62 -0.57 -13.18
N PHE A 424 2.86 -0.69 -12.69
CA PHE A 424 3.95 0.22 -13.03
C PHE A 424 4.27 0.20 -14.53
N LYS A 425 4.46 -0.97 -15.12
CA LYS A 425 4.75 -1.12 -16.56
C LYS A 425 3.61 -0.62 -17.43
N THR A 426 2.37 -0.75 -16.96
CA THR A 426 1.19 -0.27 -17.68
C THR A 426 1.11 1.26 -17.72
N THR A 427 1.55 1.95 -16.67
CA THR A 427 1.31 3.39 -16.49
C THR A 427 2.54 4.28 -16.68
N ASN A 428 3.72 3.70 -16.90
CA ASN A 428 4.98 4.43 -16.95
C ASN A 428 5.74 4.23 -18.26
N SER A 429 6.73 5.10 -18.46
CA SER A 429 7.76 4.92 -19.48
C SER A 429 9.02 4.29 -18.89
N CYS A 430 9.63 3.37 -19.63
CA CYS A 430 10.92 2.80 -19.29
C CYS A 430 11.66 2.34 -20.55
N ALA A 431 12.97 2.13 -20.44
CA ALA A 431 13.79 1.70 -21.57
C ALA A 431 13.32 0.38 -22.22
N SER A 432 12.78 -0.54 -21.41
CA SER A 432 12.17 -1.79 -21.87
C SER A 432 11.16 -2.31 -20.85
N GLY A 433 10.05 -2.89 -21.31
CA GLY A 433 9.09 -3.60 -20.45
C GLY A 433 7.84 -2.82 -20.06
N CYS A 434 7.77 -1.53 -20.39
CA CYS A 434 6.60 -0.68 -20.13
C CYS A 434 5.88 -0.32 -21.43
N THR A 435 4.61 0.09 -21.30
CA THR A 435 3.78 0.59 -22.42
C THR A 435 4.31 1.90 -22.98
N ASN A 436 5.03 2.69 -22.18
CA ASN A 436 5.42 4.07 -22.48
C ASN A 436 4.23 4.99 -22.75
N ASN A 437 3.06 4.68 -22.18
CA ASN A 437 1.86 5.50 -22.27
C ASN A 437 1.39 5.93 -20.88
N THR A 438 1.79 7.14 -20.47
CA THR A 438 1.44 7.70 -19.15
C THR A 438 -0.03 8.10 -19.03
N ALA A 439 -0.76 8.24 -20.14
CA ALA A 439 -2.18 8.54 -20.11
C ALA A 439 -3.03 7.38 -19.55
N TYR A 440 -2.49 6.15 -19.49
CA TYR A 440 -3.18 5.00 -18.93
C TYR A 440 -3.40 5.09 -17.41
N PHE A 441 -2.69 5.97 -16.69
CA PHE A 441 -2.94 6.15 -15.26
C PHE A 441 -4.36 6.63 -14.97
N ALA A 442 -4.92 7.54 -15.79
CA ALA A 442 -6.31 7.99 -15.64
C ALA A 442 -7.30 6.83 -15.81
N SER A 443 -7.07 5.95 -16.80
CA SER A 443 -7.91 4.76 -17.03
C SER A 443 -7.77 3.73 -15.90
N MET A 444 -6.56 3.57 -15.37
CA MET A 444 -6.28 2.73 -14.21
C MET A 444 -7.03 3.26 -12.98
N TRP A 445 -7.02 4.57 -12.75
CA TRP A 445 -7.79 5.21 -11.68
C TRP A 445 -9.29 4.96 -11.81
N SER A 446 -9.87 5.16 -13.00
CA SER A 446 -11.31 4.89 -13.23
C SER A 446 -11.70 3.42 -13.04
N ALA A 447 -10.75 2.49 -13.21
CA ALA A 447 -10.96 1.07 -12.92
C ALA A 447 -10.82 0.73 -11.43
N PHE A 448 -10.13 1.57 -10.66
CA PHE A 448 -9.84 1.40 -9.24
C PHE A 448 -10.92 2.02 -8.35
N GLU A 449 -11.35 3.25 -8.68
CA GLU A 449 -12.17 4.08 -7.82
C GLU A 449 -13.53 3.47 -7.43
N ASN A 450 -14.16 4.06 -6.42
CA ASN A 450 -15.46 3.62 -5.90
C ASN A 450 -16.65 4.24 -6.63
N ASP A 451 -16.43 4.90 -7.77
CA ASP A 451 -17.51 5.42 -8.61
C ASP A 451 -18.52 4.33 -8.99
N THR A 452 -19.77 4.77 -9.04
CA THR A 452 -20.98 3.97 -9.23
C THR A 452 -21.08 3.28 -10.59
N THR A 453 -20.27 3.66 -11.59
CA THR A 453 -20.43 3.16 -12.96
C THR A 453 -19.44 2.07 -13.35
N THR A 454 -18.15 2.24 -13.03
CA THR A 454 -17.10 1.42 -13.64
C THR A 454 -16.05 0.87 -12.68
N GLY A 455 -15.65 1.57 -11.63
CA GLY A 455 -14.50 1.14 -10.82
C GLY A 455 -14.76 -0.06 -9.91
N MET A 456 -13.68 -0.76 -9.53
CA MET A 456 -13.76 -1.93 -8.64
C MET A 456 -14.15 -1.58 -7.22
N GLY A 457 -13.92 -0.34 -6.79
CA GLY A 457 -14.26 0.15 -5.45
C GLY A 457 -15.77 0.21 -5.17
N ASN A 458 -16.60 0.04 -6.20
CA ASN A 458 -18.06 0.01 -6.04
C ASN A 458 -18.50 -1.12 -5.11
N VAL A 459 -19.45 -0.84 -4.22
CA VAL A 459 -19.98 -1.78 -3.22
C VAL A 459 -20.57 -3.07 -3.82
N ILE A 460 -21.00 -3.04 -5.09
CA ILE A 460 -21.52 -4.22 -5.78
C ILE A 460 -20.44 -5.25 -6.15
N TYR A 461 -19.16 -4.89 -6.04
CA TYR A 461 -18.01 -5.75 -6.32
C TYR A 461 -17.26 -6.10 -5.03
N PRO A 462 -17.69 -7.14 -4.29
CA PRO A 462 -16.96 -7.62 -3.12
C PRO A 462 -15.73 -8.44 -3.53
N PHE A 463 -14.87 -8.74 -2.56
CA PHE A 463 -13.65 -9.53 -2.69
C PHE A 463 -12.67 -8.95 -3.72
N ARG A 464 -12.36 -7.66 -3.56
CA ARG A 464 -11.52 -6.87 -4.45
C ARG A 464 -10.09 -7.41 -4.53
N SER A 465 -9.65 -7.72 -5.74
CA SER A 465 -8.31 -8.23 -6.05
C SER A 465 -7.85 -7.72 -7.42
N SER A 466 -6.61 -8.03 -7.81
CA SER A 466 -6.09 -7.72 -9.15
C SER A 466 -6.94 -8.33 -10.27
N ALA A 467 -7.55 -9.50 -10.07
CA ALA A 467 -8.47 -10.09 -11.04
C ALA A 467 -9.72 -9.21 -11.29
N ARG A 468 -10.29 -8.65 -10.20
CA ARG A 468 -11.39 -7.68 -10.28
C ARG A 468 -10.93 -6.41 -10.98
N PHE A 469 -9.78 -5.88 -10.57
CA PHE A 469 -9.20 -4.68 -11.15
C PHE A 469 -9.05 -4.78 -12.68
N TYR A 470 -8.40 -5.83 -13.19
CA TYR A 470 -8.17 -5.96 -14.63
C TYR A 470 -9.45 -6.24 -15.44
N ASN A 471 -10.46 -6.87 -14.83
CA ASN A 471 -11.80 -6.94 -15.44
C ASN A 471 -12.39 -5.53 -15.62
N ARG A 472 -12.33 -4.68 -14.57
CA ARG A 472 -12.83 -3.30 -14.64
C ARG A 472 -12.02 -2.45 -15.62
N LEU A 473 -10.70 -2.61 -15.63
CA LEU A 473 -9.82 -1.92 -16.58
C LEU A 473 -10.15 -2.26 -18.04
N ASN A 474 -10.46 -3.51 -18.33
CA ASN A 474 -10.94 -3.89 -19.66
C ASN A 474 -12.27 -3.20 -20.02
N GLN A 475 -13.16 -2.98 -19.05
CA GLN A 475 -14.41 -2.23 -19.28
C GLN A 475 -14.14 -0.75 -19.55
N VAL A 476 -13.22 -0.12 -18.80
CA VAL A 476 -12.82 1.28 -19.02
C VAL A 476 -12.30 1.48 -20.46
N PHE A 477 -11.50 0.55 -20.98
CA PHE A 477 -11.00 0.64 -22.35
C PHE A 477 -12.01 0.17 -23.42
N GLY A 478 -13.06 -0.56 -23.04
CA GLY A 478 -13.94 -1.30 -23.96
C GLY A 478 -13.28 -2.56 -24.57
N ALA A 479 -11.97 -2.51 -24.82
CA ALA A 479 -11.11 -3.65 -25.12
C ALA A 479 -9.71 -3.38 -24.60
N MET A 480 -9.10 -4.34 -23.89
CA MET A 480 -7.75 -4.19 -23.35
C MET A 480 -6.73 -3.87 -24.47
N PRO A 481 -5.95 -2.79 -24.34
CA PRO A 481 -4.82 -2.51 -25.23
C PRO A 481 -3.84 -3.69 -25.29
N GLY A 482 -3.31 -3.99 -26.49
CA GLY A 482 -2.49 -5.18 -26.71
C GLY A 482 -1.14 -5.17 -25.99
N ASP A 483 -0.57 -3.99 -25.74
CA ASP A 483 0.64 -3.79 -24.93
C ASP A 483 0.39 -4.12 -23.45
N ILE A 484 -0.73 -3.65 -22.89
CA ILE A 484 -1.18 -4.01 -21.53
C ILE A 484 -1.45 -5.52 -21.47
N ASP A 485 -2.18 -6.06 -22.44
CA ASP A 485 -2.51 -7.50 -22.48
C ASP A 485 -1.23 -8.36 -22.55
N SER A 486 -0.18 -7.88 -23.24
CA SER A 486 1.13 -8.56 -23.26
C SER A 486 1.81 -8.54 -21.90
N ILE A 487 1.81 -7.42 -21.17
CA ILE A 487 2.38 -7.32 -19.82
C ILE A 487 1.65 -8.29 -18.88
N LEU A 488 0.31 -8.24 -18.87
CA LEU A 488 -0.50 -9.07 -17.99
C LEU A 488 -0.35 -10.56 -18.29
N ASN A 489 -0.50 -10.97 -19.54
CA ASN A 489 -0.57 -12.40 -19.89
C ASN A 489 0.78 -13.06 -20.13
N THR A 490 1.83 -12.31 -20.47
CA THR A 490 3.13 -12.90 -20.88
C THR A 490 4.23 -12.61 -19.88
N ASP A 491 4.27 -11.40 -19.32
CA ASP A 491 5.38 -10.98 -18.46
C ASP A 491 5.09 -11.25 -16.98
N GLU A 492 3.90 -10.89 -16.50
CA GLU A 492 3.57 -10.88 -15.07
C GLU A 492 2.60 -11.98 -14.63
N ALA A 493 2.23 -12.90 -15.52
CA ALA A 493 1.33 -14.01 -15.20
C ALA A 493 0.02 -13.58 -14.50
N GLN A 494 -0.52 -12.40 -14.86
CA GLN A 494 -1.79 -11.81 -14.42
C GLN A 494 -2.93 -12.15 -15.39
N GLN A 495 -2.92 -13.36 -15.99
CA GLN A 495 -3.80 -13.70 -17.10
C GLN A 495 -5.26 -13.31 -16.83
N ARG A 496 -5.89 -12.63 -17.79
CA ARG A 496 -7.30 -12.24 -17.66
C ARG A 496 -8.21 -13.45 -17.61
N GLU A 497 -9.41 -13.27 -17.07
CA GLU A 497 -10.42 -14.33 -16.92
C GLU A 497 -10.82 -15.07 -18.21
N THR A 498 -10.56 -14.47 -19.37
CA THR A 498 -10.84 -15.02 -20.70
C THR A 498 -9.68 -15.83 -21.28
N ASN A 499 -8.56 -15.95 -20.57
CA ASN A 499 -7.39 -16.65 -21.05
C ASN A 499 -7.65 -18.15 -21.24
N ALA A 500 -7.22 -18.70 -22.37
CA ALA A 500 -7.43 -20.10 -22.73
C ALA A 500 -6.79 -21.08 -21.72
N ALA A 501 -5.72 -20.67 -21.03
CA ALA A 501 -5.07 -21.50 -20.00
C ALA A 501 -5.99 -21.83 -18.82
N PHE A 502 -7.06 -21.06 -18.61
CA PHE A 502 -8.04 -21.33 -17.54
C PHE A 502 -9.09 -22.36 -17.91
N THR A 503 -9.10 -22.85 -19.16
CA THR A 503 -10.06 -23.85 -19.65
C THR A 503 -9.35 -25.03 -20.30
N VAL A 504 -9.62 -26.25 -19.82
CA VAL A 504 -9.09 -27.49 -20.38
C VAL A 504 -10.25 -28.41 -20.76
N SER A 505 -10.28 -28.83 -22.03
CA SER A 505 -11.32 -29.71 -22.59
C SER A 505 -12.75 -29.20 -22.35
N GLY A 506 -12.95 -27.88 -22.42
CA GLY A 506 -14.26 -27.24 -22.25
C GLY A 506 -14.69 -26.99 -20.80
N SER A 507 -13.89 -27.39 -19.80
CA SER A 507 -14.15 -27.12 -18.39
C SER A 507 -13.18 -26.10 -17.83
N ARG A 508 -13.67 -25.17 -16.98
CA ARG A 508 -12.80 -24.25 -16.23
C ARG A 508 -11.98 -25.04 -15.22
N VAL A 509 -10.65 -24.90 -15.31
CA VAL A 509 -9.66 -25.47 -14.37
C VAL A 509 -9.09 -24.42 -13.41
N HIS A 510 -9.27 -23.14 -13.75
CA HIS A 510 -9.02 -22.00 -12.90
C HIS A 510 -10.24 -21.08 -12.97
N VAL A 511 -10.60 -20.48 -11.84
CA VAL A 511 -11.63 -19.44 -11.78
C VAL A 511 -11.01 -18.16 -11.27
N PRO A 512 -11.41 -17.00 -11.80
CA PRO A 512 -10.90 -15.74 -11.27
C PRO A 512 -11.45 -15.54 -9.85
N TYR A 513 -10.58 -15.04 -8.97
CA TYR A 513 -10.83 -14.97 -7.53
C TYR A 513 -12.10 -14.18 -7.18
N GLY A 514 -13.08 -14.80 -6.55
CA GLY A 514 -14.31 -14.08 -6.18
C GLY A 514 -15.21 -13.79 -7.38
N ILE A 515 -15.34 -14.75 -8.30
CA ILE A 515 -16.42 -14.73 -9.31
C ILE A 515 -17.75 -15.09 -8.65
N LYS A 516 -18.87 -14.47 -9.08
CA LYS A 516 -20.21 -14.75 -8.54
C LYS A 516 -20.61 -16.20 -8.80
N LEU A 517 -21.19 -16.87 -7.82
CA LEU A 517 -22.04 -18.05 -8.09
C LEU A 517 -23.48 -17.62 -8.39
N VAL A 518 -24.07 -18.24 -9.40
CA VAL A 518 -25.47 -18.05 -9.82
C VAL A 518 -26.15 -19.41 -9.97
N THR A 519 -27.48 -19.44 -9.84
CA THR A 519 -28.25 -20.67 -10.09
C THR A 519 -28.29 -20.98 -11.58
N GLY A 520 -28.15 -22.26 -11.95
CA GLY A 520 -28.08 -22.70 -13.33
C GLY A 520 -28.56 -24.15 -13.53
N SER A 521 -28.51 -24.61 -14.78
CA SER A 521 -29.03 -25.93 -15.18
C SER A 521 -28.03 -27.07 -15.00
N SER A 522 -26.74 -26.84 -15.32
CA SER A 522 -25.64 -27.76 -15.10
C SER A 522 -24.30 -27.09 -15.41
N CYS A 523 -23.32 -27.29 -14.56
CA CYS A 523 -21.93 -26.93 -14.82
C CYS A 523 -21.01 -27.89 -14.06
N THR A 524 -20.04 -28.44 -14.77
CA THR A 524 -18.97 -29.24 -14.17
C THR A 524 -17.69 -28.43 -14.22
N LEU A 525 -17.09 -28.26 -13.05
CA LEU A 525 -15.85 -27.53 -12.86
C LEU A 525 -14.73 -28.55 -12.60
N LYS A 526 -13.50 -28.14 -12.87
CA LYS A 526 -12.33 -28.97 -12.60
C LYS A 526 -11.37 -28.21 -11.72
N ILE A 527 -10.69 -28.90 -10.82
CA ILE A 527 -9.58 -28.41 -10.02
C ILE A 527 -8.36 -29.29 -10.27
N GLN A 528 -7.18 -28.68 -10.30
CA GLN A 528 -5.92 -29.36 -10.57
C GLN A 528 -4.98 -29.18 -9.38
N PRO A 529 -5.20 -29.91 -8.26
CA PRO A 529 -4.48 -29.68 -7.01
C PRO A 529 -2.98 -29.81 -7.17
N ARG A 530 -2.23 -28.88 -6.57
CA ARG A 530 -0.76 -28.90 -6.52
C ARG A 530 -0.24 -28.40 -5.19
N GLN A 531 0.91 -28.92 -4.80
CA GLN A 531 1.69 -28.32 -3.72
C GLN A 531 2.25 -26.97 -4.17
N ASN A 532 2.52 -26.10 -3.20
CA ASN A 532 3.26 -24.88 -3.45
C ASN A 532 4.64 -25.23 -4.07
N SER A 533 5.05 -24.45 -5.07
CA SER A 533 6.22 -24.75 -5.92
C SER A 533 7.47 -25.22 -5.16
N ILE A 534 8.17 -26.22 -5.73
CA ILE A 534 9.37 -26.90 -5.21
C ILE A 534 10.53 -25.93 -4.88
N VAL A 535 10.50 -24.70 -5.42
CA VAL A 535 11.55 -23.71 -5.22
C VAL A 535 11.57 -23.14 -3.79
N ASN A 536 10.45 -23.25 -3.07
CA ASN A 536 10.32 -22.78 -1.70
C ASN A 536 10.11 -24.00 -0.79
N SER A 537 10.84 -24.09 0.33
CA SER A 537 10.70 -25.16 1.32
C SER A 537 9.34 -25.15 2.06
N ASN A 538 8.36 -24.37 1.59
CA ASN A 538 7.08 -24.17 2.23
C ASN A 538 6.08 -25.22 1.72
N LEU A 539 5.73 -26.18 2.57
CA LEU A 539 4.90 -27.34 2.26
C LEU A 539 3.40 -27.02 2.16
N LEU A 540 3.03 -25.77 1.87
CA LEU A 540 1.65 -25.33 1.74
C LEU A 540 1.02 -25.75 0.42
N SER A 541 -0.28 -25.52 0.28
CA SER A 541 -1.00 -25.71 -0.98
C SER A 541 -0.74 -24.55 -1.94
N ASP A 542 -0.62 -24.80 -3.26
CA ASP A 542 -0.55 -23.70 -4.23
C ASP A 542 -1.93 -23.03 -4.31
N GLN A 543 -2.00 -21.75 -3.89
CA GLN A 543 -3.26 -21.04 -3.76
C GLN A 543 -4.10 -21.01 -5.04
N ARG A 544 -3.48 -21.04 -6.22
CA ARG A 544 -4.18 -20.96 -7.50
C ARG A 544 -4.70 -22.31 -8.00
N TYR A 545 -3.96 -23.39 -7.71
CA TYR A 545 -4.26 -24.73 -8.21
C TYR A 545 -5.12 -25.53 -7.25
N SER A 546 -4.94 -25.30 -5.95
CA SER A 546 -5.60 -26.03 -4.88
C SER A 546 -6.76 -25.24 -4.28
N ASN A 547 -7.13 -24.08 -4.82
CA ASN A 547 -8.31 -23.34 -4.39
C ASN A 547 -9.10 -22.79 -5.56
N HIS A 548 -10.42 -22.83 -5.43
CA HIS A 548 -11.32 -21.97 -6.16
C HIS A 548 -12.10 -21.09 -5.19
N PHE A 549 -12.18 -19.80 -5.51
CA PHE A 549 -12.82 -18.79 -4.68
C PHE A 549 -14.00 -18.20 -5.42
N TYR A 550 -15.17 -18.31 -4.83
CA TYR A 550 -16.42 -17.82 -5.37
C TYR A 550 -17.11 -16.90 -4.37
N TYR A 551 -17.70 -15.80 -4.83
CA TYR A 551 -18.60 -15.08 -3.94
C TYR A 551 -20.02 -15.63 -4.02
N VAL A 552 -20.64 -15.75 -2.84
CA VAL A 552 -22.00 -16.23 -2.63
C VAL A 552 -22.83 -15.06 -2.09
N ASP A 553 -23.90 -14.76 -2.80
CA ASP A 553 -24.87 -13.73 -2.45
C ASP A 553 -26.20 -14.40 -2.11
N LEU A 554 -26.40 -14.69 -0.82
CA LEU A 554 -27.55 -15.45 -0.33
C LEU A 554 -28.89 -14.75 -0.62
N ALA A 555 -28.90 -13.41 -0.68
CA ALA A 555 -30.07 -12.65 -1.09
C ALA A 555 -30.52 -12.99 -2.53
N SER A 556 -29.59 -13.34 -3.41
CA SER A 556 -29.88 -13.77 -4.79
C SER A 556 -30.27 -15.25 -4.90
N MET A 557 -30.19 -16.01 -3.81
CA MET A 557 -30.44 -17.45 -3.75
C MET A 557 -31.33 -17.84 -2.55
N PRO A 558 -32.53 -17.24 -2.38
CA PRO A 558 -33.32 -17.38 -1.16
C PRO A 558 -33.81 -18.81 -0.87
N SER A 559 -33.83 -19.69 -1.89
CA SER A 559 -34.22 -21.09 -1.76
C SER A 559 -33.06 -22.03 -1.42
N VAL A 560 -31.81 -21.55 -1.42
CA VAL A 560 -30.62 -22.37 -1.17
C VAL A 560 -30.30 -22.36 0.32
N THR A 561 -30.57 -23.47 1.00
CA THR A 561 -30.29 -23.62 2.44
C THR A 561 -29.03 -24.44 2.73
N GLU A 562 -28.53 -25.14 1.71
CA GLU A 562 -27.33 -25.97 1.75
C GLU A 562 -26.58 -25.85 0.43
N ILE A 563 -25.25 -25.77 0.47
CA ILE A 563 -24.39 -25.99 -0.70
C ILE A 563 -23.76 -27.37 -0.59
N ARG A 564 -23.96 -28.19 -1.62
CA ARG A 564 -23.42 -29.55 -1.76
C ARG A 564 -22.28 -29.55 -2.77
N LEU A 565 -21.07 -29.85 -2.31
CA LEU A 565 -19.91 -30.07 -3.17
C LEU A 565 -19.72 -31.57 -3.40
N THR A 566 -19.75 -32.01 -4.65
CA THR A 566 -19.52 -33.41 -5.03
C THR A 566 -18.25 -33.53 -5.87
N PRO A 567 -17.11 -33.91 -5.28
CA PRO A 567 -15.86 -34.12 -6.01
C PRO A 567 -15.86 -35.50 -6.70
N THR A 568 -15.17 -35.59 -7.83
CA THR A 568 -14.98 -36.83 -8.59
C THR A 568 -13.53 -36.86 -9.10
N TYR A 569 -12.80 -37.92 -8.75
CA TYR A 569 -11.45 -38.13 -9.24
C TYR A 569 -11.43 -38.31 -10.76
N VAL A 570 -10.50 -37.65 -11.44
CA VAL A 570 -10.31 -37.76 -12.90
C VAL A 570 -8.96 -38.39 -13.23
N ALA A 571 -7.86 -37.86 -12.69
CA ALA A 571 -6.51 -38.32 -13.01
C ALA A 571 -5.49 -37.98 -11.91
N GLY A 572 -4.29 -38.59 -11.98
CA GLY A 572 -3.14 -38.32 -11.11
C GLY A 572 -3.25 -38.93 -9.70
N THR A 573 -2.98 -38.12 -8.67
CA THR A 573 -3.01 -38.59 -7.28
C THR A 573 -4.45 -38.80 -6.81
N ASN A 574 -4.83 -40.04 -6.52
CA ASN A 574 -6.11 -40.37 -5.92
C ASN A 574 -6.09 -40.12 -4.40
N GLY A 575 -7.22 -39.71 -3.83
CA GLY A 575 -7.39 -39.47 -2.39
C GLY A 575 -7.02 -38.06 -1.91
N VAL A 576 -6.82 -37.09 -2.81
CA VAL A 576 -6.65 -35.68 -2.43
C VAL A 576 -7.97 -35.16 -1.89
N ASP A 577 -7.97 -34.71 -0.64
CA ASP A 577 -9.18 -34.29 0.06
C ASP A 577 -9.68 -32.92 -0.41
N ILE A 578 -10.91 -32.86 -0.94
CA ILE A 578 -11.52 -31.62 -1.42
C ILE A 578 -12.54 -31.11 -0.40
N ASP A 579 -12.17 -30.05 0.31
CA ASP A 579 -12.96 -29.37 1.33
C ASP A 579 -13.90 -28.30 0.73
N ALA A 580 -14.99 -28.03 1.46
CA ALA A 580 -15.84 -26.87 1.22
C ALA A 580 -15.77 -25.94 2.44
N ILE A 581 -15.45 -24.67 2.23
CA ILE A 581 -15.33 -23.67 3.29
C ILE A 581 -16.07 -22.40 2.86
N LEU A 582 -16.90 -21.84 3.72
CA LEU A 582 -17.60 -20.57 3.52
C LEU A 582 -17.08 -19.54 4.51
N TYR A 583 -16.50 -18.47 3.99
CA TYR A 583 -15.93 -17.37 4.75
C TYR A 583 -16.86 -16.15 4.79
N ILE A 584 -16.77 -15.36 5.87
CA ILE A 584 -17.30 -13.97 5.90
C ILE A 584 -16.60 -13.07 4.87
N GLN A 585 -17.17 -11.90 4.56
CA GLN A 585 -16.59 -10.96 3.59
C GLN A 585 -15.16 -10.53 3.96
N ASP A 586 -14.94 -10.20 5.23
CA ASP A 586 -13.67 -9.68 5.72
C ASP A 586 -12.82 -10.77 6.38
N TYR A 587 -12.77 -11.95 5.76
CA TYR A 587 -12.09 -13.10 6.35
C TYR A 587 -10.57 -12.94 6.37
N ASP A 588 -9.92 -13.58 7.35
CA ASP A 588 -8.48 -13.86 7.30
C ASP A 588 -8.26 -15.22 6.63
N PHE A 589 -7.40 -15.24 5.61
CA PHE A 589 -7.14 -16.48 4.88
C PHE A 589 -6.32 -17.43 5.73
N ASP A 590 -6.88 -18.62 5.92
CA ASP A 590 -6.27 -19.71 6.67
C ASP A 590 -5.58 -20.66 5.68
N GLU A 591 -4.25 -20.80 5.75
CA GLU A 591 -3.47 -21.61 4.79
C GLU A 591 -3.24 -23.06 5.23
N ASP A 592 -4.00 -23.59 6.18
CA ASP A 592 -3.79 -24.93 6.75
C ASP A 592 -2.41 -25.10 7.40
N CYS A 593 -2.07 -24.13 8.25
CA CYS A 593 -0.86 -24.15 9.05
C CYS A 593 -1.15 -23.68 10.47
N ALA A 594 -0.78 -24.50 11.47
CA ALA A 594 -0.98 -24.13 12.87
C ALA A 594 0.13 -23.24 13.43
N THR A 595 1.35 -23.35 12.90
CA THR A 595 2.49 -22.56 13.38
C THR A 595 3.42 -22.19 12.24
N TYR A 596 3.80 -20.92 12.19
CA TYR A 596 4.82 -20.40 11.29
C TYR A 596 6.10 -20.11 12.08
N ASN A 597 7.25 -20.26 11.43
CA ASN A 597 8.48 -19.71 11.97
C ASN A 597 8.59 -18.20 11.66
N THR A 598 9.64 -17.56 12.15
CA THR A 598 9.90 -16.12 11.95
C THR A 598 10.10 -15.72 10.49
N SER A 599 10.32 -16.68 9.58
CA SER A 599 10.44 -16.44 8.12
C SER A 599 9.13 -16.65 7.37
N GLY A 600 8.00 -16.82 8.07
CA GLY A 600 6.71 -17.08 7.44
C GLY A 600 6.61 -18.48 6.81
N VAL A 601 7.50 -19.41 7.16
CA VAL A 601 7.44 -20.79 6.66
C VAL A 601 6.58 -21.63 7.60
N CYS A 602 5.65 -22.37 7.03
CA CYS A 602 4.82 -23.28 7.80
C CYS A 602 5.65 -24.40 8.43
N THR A 603 5.54 -24.57 9.76
CA THR A 603 6.26 -25.58 10.54
C THR A 603 5.36 -26.69 11.09
N SER A 604 4.06 -26.43 11.19
CA SER A 604 3.05 -27.42 11.61
C SER A 604 1.88 -27.43 10.61
N PRO A 605 2.06 -28.05 9.43
CA PRO A 605 1.02 -28.14 8.42
C PRO A 605 -0.12 -29.04 8.88
N GLN A 606 -1.34 -28.50 8.94
CA GLN A 606 -2.56 -29.24 9.30
C GLN A 606 -3.81 -28.47 8.91
N LYS A 607 -4.93 -29.17 8.69
CA LYS A 607 -6.23 -28.51 8.52
C LYS A 607 -6.59 -27.73 9.77
N THR A 608 -6.76 -26.42 9.64
CA THR A 608 -7.11 -25.51 10.74
C THR A 608 -8.57 -25.04 10.63
N ILE A 609 -9.07 -24.41 11.69
CA ILE A 609 -10.37 -23.73 11.68
C ILE A 609 -10.15 -22.31 12.18
N SER A 610 -10.82 -21.35 11.55
CA SER A 610 -10.76 -19.94 11.97
C SER A 610 -12.16 -19.40 12.22
N SER A 611 -12.25 -18.35 13.03
CA SER A 611 -13.50 -17.62 13.29
C SER A 611 -14.11 -17.03 12.00
N SER A 612 -13.30 -16.84 10.97
CA SER A 612 -13.76 -16.37 9.67
C SER A 612 -14.54 -17.42 8.87
N MET A 613 -14.39 -18.72 9.19
CA MET A 613 -15.11 -19.82 8.55
C MET A 613 -16.51 -19.95 9.17
N VAL A 614 -17.53 -19.36 8.53
CA VAL A 614 -18.91 -19.43 9.04
C VAL A 614 -19.55 -20.79 8.83
N ARG A 615 -19.14 -21.52 7.80
CA ARG A 615 -19.51 -22.92 7.55
C ARG A 615 -18.32 -23.62 6.93
N ALA A 616 -18.05 -24.85 7.33
CA ALA A 616 -17.04 -25.66 6.67
C ALA A 616 -17.38 -27.14 6.80
N ASP A 617 -17.13 -27.89 5.75
CA ASP A 617 -17.05 -29.35 5.80
C ASP A 617 -15.66 -29.74 5.30
N ARG A 618 -14.85 -30.13 6.29
CA ARG A 618 -13.44 -30.50 6.13
C ARG A 618 -13.18 -31.95 6.53
N SER A 619 -14.24 -32.76 6.56
CA SER A 619 -14.18 -34.20 6.86
C SER A 619 -13.16 -34.90 5.96
N THR A 620 -12.59 -36.03 6.39
CA THR A 620 -11.59 -36.71 5.56
C THR A 620 -12.21 -37.41 4.36
N GLY A 621 -11.60 -37.23 3.18
CA GLY A 621 -11.88 -37.99 1.96
C GLY A 621 -12.92 -37.35 1.04
N ASN A 622 -13.03 -37.85 -0.18
CA ASN A 622 -13.78 -37.22 -1.27
C ASN A 622 -15.27 -37.58 -1.33
N GLY A 623 -15.91 -37.73 -0.17
CA GLY A 623 -17.36 -37.78 -0.08
C GLY A 623 -18.01 -36.44 -0.43
N VAL A 624 -19.34 -36.41 -0.53
CA VAL A 624 -20.08 -35.16 -0.68
C VAL A 624 -19.83 -34.28 0.54
N LYS A 625 -19.41 -33.02 0.32
CA LYS A 625 -19.23 -32.01 1.38
C LYS A 625 -20.45 -31.11 1.47
N LEU A 626 -20.91 -30.82 2.69
CA LEU A 626 -22.15 -30.09 2.93
C LEU A 626 -21.91 -28.81 3.74
N LEU A 627 -22.30 -27.67 3.17
CA LEU A 627 -22.38 -26.40 3.88
C LEU A 627 -23.84 -26.13 4.24
N GLN A 628 -24.24 -26.51 5.45
CA GLN A 628 -25.64 -26.52 5.88
C GLN A 628 -26.05 -25.23 6.62
N ASN A 629 -27.35 -25.07 6.87
CA ASN A 629 -27.94 -23.98 7.65
C ASN A 629 -27.56 -22.58 7.13
N LEU A 630 -27.55 -22.40 5.80
CA LEU A 630 -27.24 -21.11 5.18
C LEU A 630 -28.34 -20.07 5.42
N ASN A 631 -29.58 -20.51 5.63
CA ASN A 631 -30.70 -19.67 6.05
C ASN A 631 -30.53 -19.03 7.43
N GLY A 632 -29.60 -19.54 8.26
CA GLY A 632 -29.24 -18.94 9.54
C GLY A 632 -28.13 -17.89 9.45
N LEU A 633 -27.64 -17.60 8.24
CA LEU A 633 -26.67 -16.54 7.98
C LEU A 633 -27.38 -15.24 7.60
N ASP A 634 -26.71 -14.12 7.83
CA ASP A 634 -27.19 -12.79 7.44
C ASP A 634 -27.18 -12.66 5.91
N ASN A 635 -28.38 -12.58 5.31
CA ASN A 635 -28.54 -12.51 3.88
C ASN A 635 -28.16 -11.14 3.28
N SER A 636 -27.89 -10.12 4.11
CA SER A 636 -27.35 -8.84 3.65
C SER A 636 -25.86 -8.93 3.31
N ASN A 637 -25.13 -9.84 3.97
CA ASN A 637 -23.70 -10.03 3.77
C ASN A 637 -23.37 -10.79 2.47
N LYS A 638 -22.12 -10.64 2.04
CA LYS A 638 -21.53 -11.46 0.99
C LYS A 638 -20.55 -12.44 1.63
N TYR A 639 -20.47 -13.64 1.08
CA TYR A 639 -19.65 -14.72 1.61
C TYR A 639 -18.68 -15.23 0.54
N LEU A 640 -17.52 -15.74 0.92
CA LEU A 640 -16.59 -16.38 -0.01
C LEU A 640 -16.61 -17.90 0.17
N LEU A 641 -17.10 -18.62 -0.82
CA LEU A 641 -16.95 -20.07 -0.91
C LEU A 641 -15.56 -20.40 -1.45
N ASN A 642 -14.79 -21.14 -0.66
CA ASN A 642 -13.54 -21.75 -1.05
C ASN A 642 -13.73 -23.27 -1.23
N VAL A 643 -13.65 -23.74 -2.48
CA VAL A 643 -13.45 -25.17 -2.79
C VAL A 643 -11.95 -25.42 -2.73
N ARG A 644 -11.50 -26.15 -1.72
CA ARG A 644 -10.07 -26.28 -1.40
C ARG A 644 -9.61 -27.72 -1.47
N ALA A 645 -8.55 -27.98 -2.21
CA ALA A 645 -7.84 -29.25 -2.18
C ALA A 645 -6.74 -29.21 -1.11
N TYR A 646 -6.79 -30.11 -0.14
CA TYR A 646 -5.76 -30.21 0.88
C TYR A 646 -4.51 -30.90 0.31
N THR A 647 -3.53 -30.09 -0.10
CA THR A 647 -2.24 -30.57 -0.66
C THR A 647 -1.05 -30.29 0.26
N THR A 648 -1.31 -29.62 1.39
CA THR A 648 -0.30 -29.24 2.36
C THR A 648 0.43 -30.48 2.89
N ASN A 649 1.75 -30.51 2.73
CA ASN A 649 2.64 -31.62 3.11
C ASN A 649 2.28 -32.99 2.47
N GLN A 650 1.65 -32.98 1.29
CA GLN A 650 1.27 -34.19 0.54
C GLN A 650 1.95 -34.27 -0.82
N THR A 651 2.60 -35.37 -1.19
CA THR A 651 3.15 -35.52 -2.54
C THR A 651 2.03 -35.67 -3.60
N ILE A 652 1.79 -34.60 -4.37
CA ILE A 652 0.75 -34.56 -5.41
C ILE A 652 1.39 -34.52 -6.81
N LEU A 653 0.90 -35.36 -7.74
CA LEU A 653 1.35 -35.32 -9.14
C LEU A 653 0.78 -34.08 -9.86
N ASP A 654 1.56 -33.42 -10.71
CA ASP A 654 1.07 -32.28 -11.51
C ASP A 654 -0.05 -32.65 -12.49
N THR A 655 -0.23 -33.95 -12.77
CA THR A 655 -1.34 -34.50 -13.57
C THR A 655 -2.62 -34.73 -12.75
N THR A 656 -2.62 -34.38 -11.46
CA THR A 656 -3.77 -34.58 -10.57
C THR A 656 -4.92 -33.67 -10.97
N GLU A 657 -6.08 -34.25 -11.21
CA GLU A 657 -7.29 -33.54 -11.61
C GLU A 657 -8.51 -34.17 -10.94
N TYR A 658 -9.38 -33.30 -10.41
CA TYR A 658 -10.70 -33.65 -9.92
C TYR A 658 -11.73 -32.79 -10.64
N SER A 659 -12.85 -33.40 -11.04
CA SER A 659 -14.05 -32.63 -11.39
C SER A 659 -14.90 -32.46 -10.14
N TYR A 660 -15.72 -31.41 -10.10
CA TYR A 660 -16.71 -31.25 -9.05
C TYR A 660 -17.94 -30.48 -9.53
N THR A 661 -19.04 -30.69 -8.81
CA THR A 661 -20.29 -29.94 -8.97
C THR A 661 -20.67 -29.28 -7.65
N LEU A 662 -21.26 -28.09 -7.74
CA LEU A 662 -21.89 -27.39 -6.63
C LEU A 662 -23.40 -27.40 -6.86
N THR A 663 -24.17 -27.88 -5.90
CA THR A 663 -25.64 -27.97 -6.00
C THR A 663 -26.32 -27.52 -4.72
N ASP A 664 -27.62 -27.24 -4.80
CA ASP A 664 -28.46 -26.95 -3.63
C ASP A 664 -28.77 -28.21 -2.79
N GLN A 665 -29.56 -28.06 -1.72
CA GLN A 665 -29.98 -29.16 -0.84
C GLN A 665 -30.61 -30.36 -1.58
N SER A 666 -31.26 -30.13 -2.72
CA SER A 666 -31.91 -31.18 -3.52
C SER A 666 -30.93 -31.97 -4.40
N GLY A 667 -29.75 -31.40 -4.66
CA GLY A 667 -28.82 -31.88 -5.69
C GLY A 667 -29.27 -31.57 -7.12
N GLY A 668 -30.41 -30.88 -7.29
CA GLY A 668 -31.05 -30.64 -8.59
C GLY A 668 -30.81 -29.25 -9.17
N ILE A 669 -30.52 -28.24 -8.35
CA ILE A 669 -30.16 -26.89 -8.81
C ILE A 669 -28.65 -26.74 -8.75
N PHE A 670 -28.02 -26.42 -9.88
CA PHE A 670 -26.58 -26.20 -9.95
C PHE A 670 -26.23 -24.76 -9.58
N LEU A 671 -25.10 -24.60 -8.89
CA LEU A 671 -24.50 -23.32 -8.57
C LEU A 671 -23.27 -23.15 -9.46
N CYS A 672 -23.37 -22.26 -10.44
CA CYS A 672 -22.39 -22.09 -11.50
C CYS A 672 -21.68 -20.75 -11.40
N PRO A 673 -20.39 -20.67 -11.78
CA PRO A 673 -19.72 -19.39 -11.94
C PRO A 673 -20.48 -18.55 -12.97
N ALA A 674 -20.67 -17.27 -12.67
CA ALA A 674 -21.24 -16.33 -13.63
C ALA A 674 -20.40 -16.32 -14.92
N PRO A 675 -21.02 -16.07 -16.09
CA PRO A 675 -20.30 -16.03 -17.36
C PRO A 675 -19.26 -14.91 -17.41
N THR A 676 -19.50 -13.84 -16.65
CA THR A 676 -18.63 -12.66 -16.51
C THR A 676 -18.46 -12.33 -15.04
N PHE A 677 -17.39 -11.59 -14.75
CA PHE A 677 -17.04 -11.15 -13.40
C PHE A 677 -18.06 -10.24 -12.72
#